data_AF-A0A258D2C9-F1
#
_entry.id   AF-A0A258D2C9-F1
#
_cell.length_a   1.000
_cell.length_b   1.000
_cell.length_c   1.000
_cell.angle_alpha   90.00
_cell.angle_beta   90.00
_cell.angle_gamma   90.00
#
_symmetry.space_group_name_H-M   'P 1'
#
loop_
_entity.id
_entity.type
_entity.pdbx_description
1 polymer ?
#
loop_
_entity_poly.entity_id
_entity_poly.type
_entity_poly.pdbx_seq_one_letter_code
_entity_poly.pdbx_strand_id
1 'polypeptide(L)'
;MGRRGAVNREQLQALKLDGYAPRSMLDIGAHVGSFTRGFLQVFPDCAPTLVEPNPFCEPDLAAMPFERHMVAASHENGEAELFLTKEWLQSTGTSLYRENTDFFRDDVMIRRVVPKARLDDLLAGRRFDFVKIDTQGAELDVLRGGETILRQADYILLEISVVNFNEGAPPAEQVFEQLRSMGFVPADVTDFHRLRGVRDGGLLQLDFLFKRRAARPSQFGQLAGLNALGELVAHLRARKAQDPAFRVLLIGGGPPGWPEDLRDATLGGPAGEYAGDLSDPDTYRALLAHVAREGRFDYAVAPHVLQTLARPSVLLERLPLVSEAGWITTPSRYLEVLKIEGAHRGFAHHRWGVDNDQGVLVLAPKTPLVERMAFPGEAQWRQATDRFELQVGWRGGLRYEVLTGEGVLPSQAATKALLGRFFEGVTSDDAAMIPATEAPLNVDAELAKALAAARDINSGLHPLGRMKYYHDAVSLILCEPLTAERLALFEALLDEASAMQVEPPAPEWRDWVIHYQVVMEALTGAKLDAPTPEAVDDGPQAFLTGDGRMLDAEGLRAHADALGAKVVFFAAADARYVELYARWLALSVIKHSDVPFLVVIHVIGGAERLADAAATVGVNDPRLVFTGDAFDAPAITTR
;
A
#
# COMPACT_ATOMS: atom_id res chain seq x y z
N MET A 1 35.38 14.60 27.35
CA MET A 1 34.84 13.28 26.95
C MET A 1 33.33 13.38 26.97
N GLY A 2 32.70 13.57 25.82
CA GLY A 2 31.25 13.69 25.70
C GLY A 2 30.85 13.51 24.25
N ARG A 3 29.98 12.53 24.00
CA ARG A 3 29.39 12.15 22.70
C ARG A 3 30.39 11.75 21.60
N ARG A 4 30.93 10.53 21.69
CA ARG A 4 31.37 9.77 20.52
C ARG A 4 30.56 8.47 20.50
N GLY A 5 29.95 8.14 19.37
CA GLY A 5 29.33 6.81 19.19
C GLY A 5 27.88 6.76 18.72
N ALA A 6 27.29 7.84 18.22
CA ALA A 6 26.03 7.72 17.50
C ALA A 6 26.18 8.42 16.15
N VAL A 7 26.20 7.62 15.07
CA VAL A 7 25.64 8.10 13.81
C VAL A 7 24.35 8.81 14.15
N ASN A 8 24.21 10.05 13.69
CA ASN A 8 23.02 10.83 13.95
C ASN A 8 21.83 9.99 13.48
N ARG A 9 21.02 9.58 14.46
CA ARG A 9 19.77 8.82 14.26
C ARG A 9 18.92 9.46 13.16
N GLU A 10 19.03 10.77 13.01
CA GLU A 10 18.42 11.58 11.96
C GLU A 10 18.77 11.11 10.54
N GLN A 11 20.03 10.82 10.20
CA GLN A 11 20.39 10.32 8.86
C GLN A 11 19.82 8.93 8.60
N LEU A 12 19.86 8.03 9.59
CA LEU A 12 19.25 6.70 9.45
C LEU A 12 17.72 6.81 9.30
N GLN A 13 17.10 7.72 10.04
CA GLN A 13 15.67 8.04 9.89
C GLN A 13 15.36 8.63 8.51
N ALA A 14 16.20 9.53 8.00
CA ALA A 14 16.04 10.08 6.65
C ALA A 14 16.12 8.98 5.59
N LEU A 15 17.06 8.04 5.70
CA LEU A 15 17.12 6.88 4.82
C LEU A 15 15.82 6.05 4.89
N LYS A 16 15.29 5.83 6.10
CA LYS A 16 14.02 5.12 6.30
C LYS A 16 12.85 5.87 5.64
N LEU A 17 12.75 7.19 5.83
CA LEU A 17 11.74 8.03 5.18
C LEU A 17 11.89 8.01 3.64
N ASP A 18 13.11 7.86 3.12
CA ASP A 18 13.39 7.66 1.68
C ASP A 18 13.07 6.24 1.18
N GLY A 19 12.42 5.40 2.00
CA GLY A 19 11.98 4.05 1.63
C GLY A 19 13.07 2.98 1.74
N TYR A 20 14.22 3.27 2.37
CA TYR A 20 15.26 2.28 2.61
C TYR A 20 14.86 1.31 3.72
N ALA A 21 15.07 0.02 3.50
CA ALA A 21 14.72 -1.06 4.43
C ALA A 21 15.79 -2.17 4.40
N PRO A 22 16.92 -2.01 5.10
CA PRO A 22 17.97 -3.02 5.15
C PRO A 22 17.49 -4.25 5.92
N ARG A 23 17.83 -5.45 5.42
CA ARG A 23 17.54 -6.72 6.11
C ARG A 23 18.77 -7.31 6.78
N SER A 24 19.96 -6.89 6.36
CA SER A 24 21.23 -7.40 6.86
C SER A 24 22.24 -6.27 7.05
N MET A 25 22.93 -6.27 8.18
CA MET A 25 23.96 -5.28 8.51
C MET A 25 25.27 -5.97 8.88
N LEU A 26 26.38 -5.43 8.40
CA LEU A 26 27.73 -5.82 8.84
C LEU A 26 28.36 -4.64 9.60
N ASP A 27 28.65 -4.82 10.88
CA ASP A 27 29.28 -3.82 11.76
C ASP A 27 30.73 -4.21 12.00
N ILE A 28 31.66 -3.57 11.30
CA ILE A 28 33.11 -3.83 11.37
C ILE A 28 33.75 -2.78 12.28
N GLY A 29 34.47 -3.27 13.28
CA GLY A 29 34.84 -2.49 14.46
C GLY A 29 33.61 -2.23 15.34
N ALA A 30 32.90 -3.30 15.69
CA ALA A 30 31.64 -3.22 16.41
C ALA A 30 31.79 -2.69 17.85
N HIS A 31 33.01 -2.71 18.40
CA HIS A 31 33.31 -2.28 19.77
C HIS A 31 32.37 -2.95 20.77
N VAL A 32 31.65 -2.20 21.62
CA VAL A 32 30.66 -2.74 22.57
C VAL A 32 29.23 -2.79 22.01
N GLY A 33 29.07 -2.70 20.68
CA GLY A 33 27.80 -2.81 19.97
C GLY A 33 26.90 -1.58 20.02
N SER A 34 27.43 -0.41 20.39
CA SER A 34 26.64 0.83 20.54
C SER A 34 26.00 1.29 19.24
N PHE A 35 26.74 1.24 18.13
CA PHE A 35 26.20 1.55 16.80
C PHE A 35 25.08 0.58 16.43
N THR A 36 25.33 -0.74 16.55
CA THR A 36 24.33 -1.77 16.26
C THR A 36 23.02 -1.54 17.04
N ARG A 37 23.09 -1.21 18.33
CA ARG A 37 21.89 -0.89 19.13
C ARG A 37 21.13 0.33 18.58
N GLY A 38 21.84 1.40 18.23
CA GLY A 38 21.22 2.60 17.66
C GLY A 38 20.61 2.34 16.28
N PHE A 39 21.28 1.56 15.43
CA PHE A 39 20.79 1.19 14.11
C PHE A 39 19.48 0.40 14.18
N LEU A 40 19.39 -0.57 15.09
CA LEU A 40 18.19 -1.39 15.29
C LEU A 40 17.00 -0.62 15.87
N GLN A 41 17.21 0.53 16.52
CA GLN A 41 16.11 1.41 16.92
C GLN A 41 15.39 2.02 15.70
N VAL A 42 16.09 2.16 14.56
CA VAL A 42 15.52 2.68 13.31
C VAL A 42 15.06 1.55 12.41
N PHE A 43 15.88 0.50 12.29
CA PHE A 43 15.65 -0.68 11.43
C PHE A 43 15.59 -1.97 12.28
N PRO A 44 14.48 -2.20 13.02
CA PRO A 44 14.37 -3.31 13.97
C PRO A 44 14.39 -4.70 13.32
N ASP A 45 13.96 -4.81 12.07
CA ASP A 45 13.90 -6.09 11.33
C ASP A 45 15.24 -6.48 10.67
N CYS A 46 16.30 -5.68 10.87
CA CYS A 46 17.61 -5.96 10.30
C CYS A 46 18.37 -7.00 11.13
N ALA A 47 19.04 -7.95 10.48
CA ALA A 47 19.91 -8.95 11.10
C ALA A 47 21.39 -8.50 11.09
N PRO A 48 22.00 -8.19 12.25
CA PRO A 48 23.40 -7.79 12.35
C PRO A 48 24.39 -8.97 12.30
N THR A 49 25.58 -8.70 11.79
CA THR A 49 26.80 -9.48 12.00
C THR A 49 27.90 -8.55 12.46
N LEU A 50 28.55 -8.87 13.58
CA LEU A 50 29.50 -8.00 14.27
C LEU A 50 30.92 -8.54 14.11
N VAL A 51 31.87 -7.69 13.73
CA VAL A 51 33.29 -8.04 13.59
C VAL A 51 34.10 -7.11 14.47
N GLU A 52 34.80 -7.67 15.47
CA GLU A 52 35.56 -6.91 16.46
C GLU A 52 36.78 -7.72 16.94
N PRO A 53 38.02 -7.28 16.69
CA PRO A 53 39.20 -8.01 17.15
C PRO A 53 39.51 -7.87 18.64
N ASN A 54 39.02 -6.82 19.32
CA ASN A 54 39.38 -6.56 20.71
C ASN A 54 38.68 -7.55 21.66
N PRO A 55 39.42 -8.47 22.30
CA PRO A 55 38.83 -9.47 23.20
C PRO A 55 38.21 -8.86 24.47
N PHE A 56 38.57 -7.63 24.83
CA PHE A 56 37.93 -6.94 25.96
C PHE A 56 36.53 -6.43 25.63
N CYS A 57 36.13 -6.39 24.35
CA CYS A 57 34.77 -6.10 23.91
C CYS A 57 33.89 -7.35 23.82
N GLU A 58 34.48 -8.55 23.84
CA GLU A 58 33.76 -9.83 23.72
C GLU A 58 32.62 -9.98 24.73
N PRO A 59 32.77 -9.64 26.03
CA PRO A 59 31.68 -9.80 27.00
C PRO A 59 30.42 -9.01 26.63
N ASP A 60 30.59 -7.77 26.18
CA ASP A 60 29.48 -6.90 25.76
C ASP A 60 28.82 -7.42 24.47
N LEU A 61 29.62 -7.86 23.50
CA LEU A 61 29.14 -8.42 22.24
C LEU A 61 28.47 -9.78 22.42
N ALA A 62 28.96 -10.59 23.36
CA ALA A 62 28.40 -11.90 23.68
C ALA A 62 27.03 -11.83 24.35
N ALA A 63 26.72 -10.70 25.00
CA ALA A 63 25.39 -10.42 25.55
C ALA A 63 24.36 -10.08 24.46
N MET A 64 24.78 -9.82 23.22
CA MET A 64 23.89 -9.54 22.09
C MET A 64 23.51 -10.83 21.36
N PRO A 65 22.25 -11.01 20.92
CA PRO A 65 21.76 -12.24 20.30
C PRO A 65 22.12 -12.32 18.80
N PHE A 66 23.30 -11.85 18.40
CA PHE A 66 23.70 -11.73 17.01
C PHE A 66 25.00 -12.48 16.73
N GLU A 67 25.19 -12.80 15.45
CA GLU A 67 26.43 -13.40 14.97
C GLU A 67 27.61 -12.45 15.20
N ARG A 68 28.69 -12.94 15.79
CA ARG A 68 29.89 -12.16 16.08
C ARG A 68 31.15 -12.92 15.71
N HIS A 69 32.16 -12.20 15.26
CA HIS A 69 33.47 -12.73 14.90
C HIS A 69 34.56 -11.92 15.59
N MET A 70 35.28 -12.58 16.50
CA MET A 70 36.38 -11.96 17.26
C MET A 70 37.67 -11.96 16.43
N VAL A 71 37.68 -11.21 15.33
CA VAL A 71 38.72 -11.22 14.29
C VAL A 71 38.91 -9.83 13.70
N ALA A 72 40.13 -9.48 13.31
CA ALA A 72 40.40 -8.24 12.60
C ALA A 72 40.09 -8.43 11.11
N ALA A 73 39.17 -7.63 10.55
CA ALA A 73 38.97 -7.60 9.11
C ALA A 73 40.21 -6.98 8.43
N SER A 74 40.76 -7.64 7.42
CA SER A 74 42.02 -7.25 6.76
C SER A 74 42.07 -7.72 5.30
N HIS A 75 43.11 -7.35 4.56
CA HIS A 75 43.29 -7.73 3.15
C HIS A 75 43.82 -9.16 2.96
N GLU A 76 44.23 -9.85 4.04
CA GLU A 76 44.72 -11.23 4.03
C GLU A 76 44.36 -11.96 5.34
N ASN A 77 44.37 -13.30 5.30
CA ASN A 77 44.16 -14.15 6.48
C ASN A 77 45.46 -14.33 7.27
N GLY A 78 45.35 -14.55 8.59
CA GLY A 78 46.50 -14.89 9.44
C GLY A 78 46.36 -14.31 10.84
N GLU A 79 47.47 -13.84 11.39
CA GLU A 79 47.52 -13.15 12.69
C GLU A 79 48.09 -11.74 12.49
N ALA A 80 47.73 -10.81 13.38
CA ALA A 80 48.29 -9.46 13.41
C ALA A 80 48.41 -8.94 14.84
N GLU A 81 49.29 -7.95 15.04
CA GLU A 81 49.40 -7.23 16.32
C GLU A 81 48.30 -6.15 16.39
N LEU A 82 47.44 -6.26 17.39
CA LEU A 82 46.46 -5.24 17.76
C LEU A 82 47.07 -4.30 18.80
N PHE A 83 47.01 -2.99 18.55
CA PHE A 83 47.47 -1.94 19.45
C PHE A 83 46.36 -1.55 20.43
N LEU A 84 46.65 -1.66 21.73
CA LEU A 84 45.75 -1.42 22.85
C LEU A 84 46.43 -0.46 23.86
N THR A 85 45.67 0.05 24.83
CA THR A 85 46.22 0.85 25.95
C THR A 85 45.82 0.26 27.30
N LYS A 86 46.76 0.23 28.26
CA LYS A 86 46.51 -0.23 29.64
C LYS A 86 45.56 0.69 30.41
N GLU A 87 45.50 1.96 30.02
CA GLU A 87 44.66 2.96 30.67
C GLU A 87 43.17 2.72 30.38
N TRP A 88 42.86 2.13 29.22
CA TRP A 88 41.52 1.75 28.82
C TRP A 88 41.54 0.59 27.81
N LEU A 89 41.34 -0.64 28.29
CA LEU A 89 41.46 -1.85 27.46
C LEU A 89 40.38 -1.98 26.38
N GLN A 90 39.26 -1.27 26.52
CA GLN A 90 38.20 -1.14 25.50
C GLN A 90 38.33 0.18 24.73
N SER A 91 39.54 0.71 24.55
CA SER A 91 39.74 1.99 23.88
C SER A 91 39.16 2.02 22.47
N THR A 92 38.47 3.11 22.12
CA THR A 92 37.97 3.35 20.77
C THR A 92 39.07 3.60 19.74
N GLY A 93 40.33 3.81 20.17
CA GLY A 93 41.49 3.91 19.27
C GLY A 93 42.19 2.56 18.99
N THR A 94 41.60 1.45 19.44
CA THR A 94 42.18 0.11 19.26
C THR A 94 42.18 -0.26 17.77
N SER A 95 43.34 -0.64 17.23
CA SER A 95 43.51 -0.86 15.79
C SER A 95 44.70 -1.76 15.44
N LEU A 96 44.76 -2.21 14.19
CA LEU A 96 45.98 -2.79 13.59
C LEU A 96 47.05 -1.72 13.28
N TYR A 97 46.67 -0.44 13.30
CA TYR A 97 47.58 0.70 13.10
C TYR A 97 47.69 1.52 14.38
N ARG A 98 48.92 1.81 14.81
CA ARG A 98 49.16 2.58 16.03
C ARG A 98 48.58 4.00 15.91
N GLU A 99 47.72 4.40 16.85
CA GLU A 99 47.26 5.80 16.96
C GLU A 99 48.44 6.72 17.36
N ASN A 100 48.59 7.84 16.64
CA ASN A 100 49.66 8.83 16.84
C ASN A 100 49.23 9.93 17.81
N THR A 101 48.94 9.56 19.06
CA THR A 101 48.57 10.48 20.16
C THR A 101 49.19 10.06 21.50
N ASP A 102 49.09 10.95 22.49
CA ASP A 102 49.48 10.65 23.87
C ASP A 102 48.68 9.52 24.53
N PHE A 103 47.55 9.09 23.96
CA PHE A 103 46.76 7.96 24.47
C PHE A 103 47.41 6.59 24.17
N PHE A 104 48.30 6.54 23.17
CA PHE A 104 49.00 5.33 22.70
C PHE A 104 50.53 5.50 22.72
N ARG A 105 51.03 6.30 23.66
CA ARG A 105 52.46 6.41 23.99
C ARG A 105 53.04 5.10 24.54
N ASP A 106 54.35 4.92 24.36
CA ASP A 106 55.04 3.63 24.55
C ASP A 106 54.88 3.01 25.97
N ASP A 107 54.74 3.83 27.01
CA ASP A 107 54.63 3.38 28.41
C ASP A 107 53.29 2.69 28.73
N VAL A 108 52.20 3.11 28.07
CA VAL A 108 50.85 2.60 28.30
C VAL A 108 50.33 1.70 27.20
N MET A 109 50.92 1.78 26.00
CA MET A 109 50.59 0.93 24.87
C MET A 109 50.93 -0.55 25.17
N ILE A 110 50.04 -1.46 24.77
CA ILE A 110 50.29 -2.90 24.74
C ILE A 110 49.91 -3.45 23.37
N ARG A 111 50.51 -4.59 23.02
CA ARG A 111 50.21 -5.31 21.79
C ARG A 111 49.61 -6.66 22.14
N ARG A 112 48.63 -7.08 21.36
CA ARG A 112 48.03 -8.41 21.48
C ARG A 112 47.92 -9.04 20.10
N VAL A 113 48.41 -10.26 19.95
CA VAL A 113 48.23 -11.03 18.72
C VAL A 113 46.77 -11.48 18.65
N VAL A 114 46.12 -11.17 17.52
CA VAL A 114 44.73 -11.52 17.24
C VAL A 114 44.63 -12.14 15.85
N PRO A 115 43.64 -13.02 15.60
CA PRO A 115 43.39 -13.50 14.24
C PRO A 115 42.95 -12.31 13.35
N LYS A 116 43.36 -12.35 12.09
CA LYS A 116 42.87 -11.49 11.02
C LYS A 116 42.35 -12.31 9.84
N ALA A 117 41.36 -11.77 9.14
CA ALA A 117 40.75 -12.45 8.02
C ALA A 117 40.28 -11.48 6.93
N ARG A 118 40.31 -11.96 5.69
CA ARG A 118 39.56 -11.38 4.57
C ARG A 118 38.08 -11.62 4.81
N LEU A 119 37.28 -10.56 4.66
CA LEU A 119 35.83 -10.67 4.77
C LEU A 119 35.26 -11.63 3.73
N ASP A 120 35.80 -11.60 2.50
CA ASP A 120 35.37 -12.49 1.40
C ASP A 120 35.56 -13.98 1.76
N ASP A 121 36.51 -14.32 2.62
CA ASP A 121 36.76 -15.69 3.08
C ASP A 121 35.93 -15.99 4.34
N LEU A 122 35.91 -15.08 5.32
CA LEU A 122 35.20 -15.24 6.60
C LEU A 122 33.68 -15.36 6.43
N LEU A 123 33.11 -14.58 5.52
CA LEU A 123 31.66 -14.44 5.32
C LEU A 123 31.25 -14.91 3.92
N ALA A 124 31.99 -15.87 3.34
CA ALA A 124 31.75 -16.36 1.99
C ALA A 124 30.28 -16.71 1.74
N GLY A 125 29.72 -16.22 0.64
CA GLY A 125 28.32 -16.44 0.25
C GLY A 125 27.29 -15.61 1.03
N ARG A 126 27.70 -14.79 2.00
CA ARG A 126 26.82 -13.86 2.69
C ARG A 126 26.61 -12.58 1.87
N ARG A 127 25.54 -11.87 2.21
CA ARG A 127 25.16 -10.58 1.65
C ARG A 127 24.75 -9.65 2.77
N PHE A 128 25.15 -8.38 2.66
CA PHE A 128 24.81 -7.32 3.60
C PHE A 128 24.25 -6.13 2.84
N ASP A 129 23.19 -5.51 3.36
CA ASP A 129 22.56 -4.33 2.76
C ASP A 129 23.21 -3.04 3.27
N PHE A 130 23.51 -2.97 4.57
CA PHE A 130 24.23 -1.86 5.19
C PHE A 130 25.55 -2.34 5.78
N VAL A 131 26.63 -1.59 5.59
CA VAL A 131 27.92 -1.90 6.21
C VAL A 131 28.44 -0.68 6.96
N LYS A 132 28.90 -0.86 8.19
CA LYS A 132 29.76 0.09 8.89
C LYS A 132 31.19 -0.42 8.91
N ILE A 133 32.15 0.46 8.64
CA ILE A 133 33.58 0.22 8.81
C ILE A 133 34.16 1.35 9.65
N ASP A 134 34.56 1.02 10.87
CA ASP A 134 35.26 1.94 11.78
C ASP A 134 36.36 1.13 12.46
N THR A 135 37.54 1.13 11.86
CA THR A 135 38.65 0.27 12.24
C THR A 135 39.91 1.06 12.57
N GLN A 136 39.75 2.38 12.76
CA GLN A 136 40.81 3.29 13.19
C GLN A 136 42.08 3.14 12.34
N GLY A 137 41.94 3.30 11.00
CA GLY A 137 43.04 3.32 10.04
C GLY A 137 43.14 2.10 9.12
N ALA A 138 42.43 1.01 9.42
CA ALA A 138 42.44 -0.21 8.59
C ALA A 138 41.34 -0.23 7.50
N GLU A 139 40.62 0.87 7.26
CA GLU A 139 39.44 0.91 6.39
C GLU A 139 39.75 0.40 4.98
N LEU A 140 40.90 0.76 4.42
CA LEU A 140 41.31 0.30 3.09
C LEU A 140 41.64 -1.20 3.05
N ASP A 141 42.22 -1.75 4.12
CA ASP A 141 42.50 -3.19 4.21
C ASP A 141 41.20 -3.99 4.27
N VAL A 142 40.22 -3.50 5.03
CA VAL A 142 38.88 -4.08 5.08
C VAL A 142 38.22 -4.06 3.71
N LEU A 143 38.29 -2.93 2.99
CA LEU A 143 37.72 -2.79 1.65
C LEU A 143 38.37 -3.78 0.65
N ARG A 144 39.69 -3.96 0.69
CA ARG A 144 40.43 -4.91 -0.16
C ARG A 144 40.16 -6.37 0.21
N GLY A 145 39.97 -6.66 1.51
CA GLY A 145 39.64 -7.99 2.01
C GLY A 145 38.20 -8.42 1.74
N GLY A 146 37.31 -7.48 1.44
CA GLY A 146 35.88 -7.71 1.28
C GLY A 146 35.32 -7.24 -0.06
N GLU A 147 36.13 -7.14 -1.11
CA GLU A 147 35.69 -6.56 -2.39
C GLU A 147 34.43 -7.20 -2.96
N THR A 148 34.25 -8.51 -2.77
CA THR A 148 33.09 -9.25 -3.28
C THR A 148 31.86 -9.00 -2.43
N ILE A 149 31.99 -9.11 -1.11
CA ILE A 149 30.87 -9.00 -0.17
C ILE A 149 30.42 -7.54 -0.02
N LEU A 150 31.35 -6.60 0.14
CA LEU A 150 31.07 -5.19 0.35
C LEU A 150 30.49 -4.53 -0.90
N ARG A 151 30.89 -4.98 -2.10
CA ARG A 151 30.24 -4.61 -3.37
C ARG A 151 28.80 -5.11 -3.47
N GLN A 152 28.20 -5.69 -2.42
CA GLN A 152 26.77 -5.99 -2.36
C GLN A 152 25.96 -5.04 -1.46
N ALA A 153 26.61 -4.17 -0.68
CA ALA A 153 25.92 -3.19 0.17
C ALA A 153 25.20 -2.08 -0.61
N ASP A 154 24.05 -1.63 -0.15
CA ASP A 154 23.39 -0.42 -0.65
C ASP A 154 24.09 0.83 -0.10
N TYR A 155 24.50 0.77 1.17
CA TYR A 155 25.26 1.82 1.83
C TYR A 155 26.46 1.27 2.59
N ILE A 156 27.56 2.02 2.58
CA ILE A 156 28.71 1.79 3.44
C ILE A 156 29.01 3.08 4.19
N LEU A 157 29.01 3.02 5.51
CA LEU A 157 29.43 4.09 6.40
C LEU A 157 30.88 3.84 6.82
N LEU A 158 31.76 4.82 6.58
CA LEU A 158 33.17 4.75 6.98
C LEU A 158 33.58 5.96 7.80
N GLU A 159 34.35 5.74 8.87
CA GLU A 159 35.12 6.80 9.53
C GLU A 159 36.47 6.97 8.79
N ILE A 160 36.66 8.11 8.13
CA ILE A 160 37.86 8.37 7.32
C ILE A 160 38.67 9.50 7.96
N SER A 161 39.94 9.20 8.27
CA SER A 161 40.92 10.19 8.76
C SER A 161 41.38 11.12 7.65
N VAL A 162 41.29 12.44 7.87
CA VAL A 162 41.77 13.49 6.94
C VAL A 162 43.18 13.99 7.28
N VAL A 163 43.81 13.34 8.26
CA VAL A 163 45.20 13.53 8.69
C VAL A 163 45.83 12.16 8.90
N ASN A 164 47.16 12.09 8.97
CA ASN A 164 47.86 10.86 9.34
C ASN A 164 47.72 10.61 10.85
N PHE A 165 46.55 10.12 11.27
CA PHE A 165 46.20 9.86 12.66
C PHE A 165 46.72 8.52 13.16
N ASN A 166 46.75 7.50 12.30
CA ASN A 166 47.28 6.18 12.61
C ASN A 166 48.54 5.94 11.76
N GLU A 167 49.65 5.60 12.42
CA GLU A 167 50.95 5.46 11.75
C GLU A 167 50.93 4.40 10.65
N GLY A 168 51.24 4.81 9.43
CA GLY A 168 51.27 3.90 8.27
C GLY A 168 49.90 3.59 7.66
N ALA A 169 48.82 4.17 8.20
CA ALA A 169 47.49 4.01 7.63
C ALA A 169 47.41 4.66 6.23
N PRO A 170 46.65 4.07 5.30
CA PRO A 170 46.46 4.65 3.97
C PRO A 170 45.76 6.02 4.04
N PRO A 171 46.12 6.96 3.15
CA PRO A 171 45.50 8.27 3.12
C PRO A 171 44.08 8.19 2.55
N ALA A 172 43.23 9.15 2.92
CA ALA A 172 41.80 9.18 2.57
C ALA A 172 41.54 8.97 1.07
N GLU A 173 42.38 9.55 0.20
CA GLU A 173 42.22 9.48 -1.26
C GLU A 173 42.21 8.03 -1.78
N GLN A 174 42.98 7.14 -1.15
CA GLN A 174 42.98 5.72 -1.54
C GLN A 174 41.69 5.01 -1.12
N VAL A 175 41.09 5.40 0.00
CA VAL A 175 39.78 4.88 0.44
C VAL A 175 38.69 5.31 -0.54
N PHE A 176 38.67 6.60 -0.92
CA PHE A 176 37.72 7.11 -1.92
C PHE A 176 37.88 6.42 -3.28
N GLU A 177 39.13 6.23 -3.73
CA GLU A 177 39.40 5.55 -5.01
C GLU A 177 38.96 4.08 -4.99
N GLN A 178 39.20 3.36 -3.89
CA GLN A 178 38.72 1.99 -3.72
C GLN A 178 37.18 1.92 -3.73
N LEU A 179 36.49 2.80 -3.00
CA LEU A 179 35.02 2.84 -3.01
C LEU A 179 34.46 3.17 -4.39
N ARG A 180 35.12 4.08 -5.11
CA ARG A 180 34.76 4.42 -6.50
C ARG A 180 34.90 3.22 -7.43
N SER A 181 35.98 2.44 -7.32
CA SER A 181 36.19 1.21 -8.09
C SER A 181 35.18 0.11 -7.73
N MET A 182 34.67 0.15 -6.49
CA MET A 182 33.60 -0.70 -6.00
C MET A 182 32.19 -0.26 -6.43
N GLY A 183 32.05 0.90 -7.09
CA GLY A 183 30.78 1.41 -7.62
C GLY A 183 29.97 2.24 -6.61
N PHE A 184 30.63 2.77 -5.58
CA PHE A 184 30.05 3.68 -4.59
C PHE A 184 30.35 5.14 -4.91
N VAL A 185 29.49 6.03 -4.40
CA VAL A 185 29.68 7.49 -4.42
C VAL A 185 29.35 8.06 -3.05
N PRO A 186 29.98 9.17 -2.64
CA PRO A 186 29.59 9.87 -1.42
C PRO A 186 28.11 10.26 -1.48
N ALA A 187 27.38 10.00 -0.39
CA ALA A 187 25.99 10.36 -0.23
C ALA A 187 25.81 11.48 0.80
N ASP A 188 26.51 11.38 1.94
CA ASP A 188 26.45 12.36 3.02
C ASP A 188 27.69 12.28 3.93
N VAL A 189 27.85 13.27 4.80
CA VAL A 189 28.80 13.29 5.93
C VAL A 189 27.99 13.33 7.23
N THR A 190 28.04 12.26 8.01
CA THR A 190 27.16 12.08 9.18
C THR A 190 27.74 12.66 10.47
N ASP A 191 29.07 12.78 10.58
CA ASP A 191 29.72 13.38 11.75
C ASP A 191 31.09 14.00 11.40
N PHE A 192 31.51 14.98 12.21
CA PHE A 192 32.77 15.71 12.10
C PHE A 192 33.59 15.57 13.38
N HIS A 193 34.58 14.69 13.38
CA HIS A 193 35.39 14.44 14.56
C HIS A 193 36.55 15.44 14.64
N ARG A 194 36.64 16.14 15.77
CA ARG A 194 37.72 17.09 16.07
C ARG A 194 38.43 16.67 17.35
N LEU A 195 39.75 16.88 17.41
CA LEU A 195 40.55 16.54 18.58
C LEU A 195 41.49 17.69 18.94
N ARG A 196 41.43 18.15 20.20
CA ARG A 196 42.32 19.17 20.73
C ARG A 196 43.76 18.62 20.75
N GLY A 197 44.69 19.34 20.12
CA GLY A 197 46.09 18.89 19.95
C GLY A 197 46.42 18.39 18.54
N VAL A 198 45.40 18.00 17.74
CA VAL A 198 45.57 17.73 16.30
C VAL A 198 45.22 19.01 15.54
N ARG A 199 46.18 19.58 14.81
CA ARG A 199 46.02 20.85 14.06
C ARG A 199 45.29 21.94 14.89
N ASP A 200 45.70 22.15 16.14
CA ASP A 200 45.10 23.12 17.08
C ASP A 200 43.57 22.95 17.33
N GLY A 201 43.07 21.72 17.34
CA GLY A 201 41.62 21.45 17.45
C GLY A 201 40.91 21.35 16.10
N GLY A 202 41.69 21.10 15.05
CA GLY A 202 41.22 20.93 13.68
C GLY A 202 40.41 19.66 13.46
N LEU A 203 39.96 19.50 12.21
CA LEU A 203 39.23 18.32 11.76
C LEU A 203 40.18 17.12 11.68
N LEU A 204 39.79 16.02 12.30
CA LEU A 204 40.56 14.79 12.43
C LEU A 204 40.03 13.71 11.49
N GLN A 205 38.76 13.37 11.66
CA GLN A 205 38.06 12.29 10.98
C GLN A 205 36.66 12.75 10.58
N LEU A 206 36.08 12.06 9.60
CA LEU A 206 34.74 12.29 9.10
C LEU A 206 34.03 10.96 8.94
N ASP A 207 32.79 10.88 9.39
CA ASP A 207 31.93 9.74 9.09
C ASP A 207 31.27 9.99 7.75
N PHE A 208 31.70 9.26 6.71
CA PHE A 208 31.14 9.35 5.37
C PHE A 208 30.15 8.23 5.12
N LEU A 209 28.94 8.60 4.71
CA LEU A 209 27.98 7.66 4.15
C LEU A 209 28.17 7.60 2.63
N PHE A 210 28.51 6.42 2.13
CA PHE A 210 28.57 6.14 0.70
C PHE A 210 27.35 5.34 0.27
N LYS A 211 26.82 5.66 -0.91
CA LYS A 211 25.74 4.90 -1.55
C LYS A 211 26.23 4.21 -2.80
N ARG A 212 25.68 3.03 -3.07
CA ARG A 212 25.83 2.37 -4.37
C ARG A 212 25.22 3.25 -5.47
N ARG A 213 25.89 3.32 -6.63
CA ARG A 213 25.38 4.09 -7.79
C ARG A 213 24.01 3.63 -8.28
N ALA A 214 23.74 2.33 -8.28
CA ALA A 214 22.45 1.76 -8.66
C ALA A 214 21.68 1.33 -7.40
N ALA A 215 20.63 2.05 -7.03
CA ALA A 215 19.80 1.71 -5.88
C ALA A 215 19.01 0.42 -6.13
N ARG A 216 18.92 -0.44 -5.11
CA ARG A 216 18.07 -1.63 -5.14
C ARG A 216 16.67 -1.30 -4.64
N PRO A 217 15.63 -1.97 -5.17
CA PRO A 217 14.29 -1.89 -4.62
C PRO A 217 14.25 -2.32 -3.14
N SER A 218 13.56 -1.53 -2.31
CA SER A 218 13.33 -1.83 -0.90
C SER A 218 11.97 -1.32 -0.45
N GLN A 219 11.40 -1.96 0.57
CA GLN A 219 10.18 -1.49 1.23
C GLN A 219 10.12 -2.00 2.66
N PHE A 220 9.36 -1.30 3.50
CA PHE A 220 8.99 -1.74 4.84
C PHE A 220 7.56 -1.33 5.17
N GLY A 221 6.98 -1.93 6.19
CA GLY A 221 5.73 -1.49 6.79
C GLY A 221 5.92 -1.23 8.28
N GLN A 222 5.21 -0.25 8.80
CA GLN A 222 5.13 0.04 10.22
C GLN A 222 3.71 0.43 10.62
N LEU A 223 3.39 0.16 11.88
CA LEU A 223 2.16 0.65 12.49
C LEU A 223 2.45 1.98 13.19
N ALA A 224 1.50 2.91 13.09
CA ALA A 224 1.59 4.22 13.70
C ALA A 224 0.22 4.69 14.20
N GLY A 225 0.22 5.81 14.94
CA GLY A 225 -1.00 6.53 15.25
C GLY A 225 -1.70 7.01 13.97
N LEU A 226 -3.03 7.11 14.01
CA LEU A 226 -3.82 7.59 12.88
C LEU A 226 -3.34 8.98 12.43
N ASN A 227 -3.01 9.14 11.15
CA ASN A 227 -2.48 10.36 10.54
C ASN A 227 -1.15 10.86 11.17
N ALA A 228 -0.33 9.99 11.75
CA ALA A 228 0.97 10.35 12.32
C ALA A 228 2.03 10.60 11.23
N LEU A 229 1.86 11.70 10.48
CA LEU A 229 2.67 12.05 9.30
C LEU A 229 3.68 13.18 9.55
N GLY A 230 3.80 13.66 10.79
CA GLY A 230 4.66 14.81 11.12
C GLY A 230 6.13 14.61 10.71
N GLU A 231 6.69 13.43 10.95
CA GLU A 231 8.07 13.11 10.57
C GLU A 231 8.25 13.07 9.04
N LEU A 232 7.30 12.46 8.32
CA LEU A 232 7.33 12.42 6.86
C LEU A 232 7.25 13.84 6.26
N VAL A 233 6.32 14.67 6.77
CA VAL A 233 6.16 16.05 6.32
C VAL A 233 7.43 16.87 6.55
N ALA A 234 8.04 16.75 7.74
CA ALA A 234 9.28 17.44 8.05
C ALA A 234 10.43 16.99 7.12
N HIS A 235 10.53 15.68 6.87
CA HIS A 235 11.52 15.11 5.95
C HIS A 235 11.34 15.66 4.52
N LEU A 236 10.13 15.61 3.96
CA LEU A 236 9.86 16.10 2.61
C LEU A 236 10.16 17.60 2.47
N ARG A 237 9.86 18.42 3.50
CA ARG A 237 10.26 19.83 3.54
C ARG A 237 11.78 19.99 3.52
N ALA A 238 12.51 19.19 4.30
CA ALA A 238 13.96 19.21 4.31
C ALA A 238 14.56 18.80 2.95
N ARG A 239 13.99 17.78 2.30
CA ARG A 239 14.38 17.35 0.94
C ARG A 239 14.20 18.48 -0.07
N LYS A 240 13.03 19.14 -0.09
CA LYS A 240 12.77 20.31 -0.95
C LYS A 240 13.67 21.51 -0.64
N ALA A 241 14.04 21.71 0.62
CA ALA A 241 14.96 22.78 1.01
C ALA A 241 16.41 22.49 0.55
N GLN A 242 16.83 21.22 0.57
CA GLN A 242 18.13 20.78 0.07
C GLN A 242 18.20 20.79 -1.45
N ASP A 243 17.13 20.39 -2.11
CA ASP A 243 16.99 20.32 -3.56
C ASP A 243 15.62 20.87 -3.99
N PRO A 244 15.57 22.13 -4.45
CA PRO A 244 14.33 22.74 -4.94
C PRO A 244 13.72 22.04 -6.15
N ALA A 245 14.47 21.16 -6.84
CA ALA A 245 13.95 20.36 -7.94
C ALA A 245 13.31 19.04 -7.49
N PHE A 246 13.32 18.72 -6.19
CA PHE A 246 12.71 17.50 -5.63
C PHE A 246 11.17 17.53 -5.76
N ARG A 247 10.62 16.66 -6.59
CA ARG A 247 9.19 16.64 -6.94
C ARG A 247 8.42 15.57 -6.16
N VAL A 248 7.30 15.98 -5.57
CA VAL A 248 6.37 15.14 -4.82
C VAL A 248 5.04 15.02 -5.57
N LEU A 249 4.66 13.79 -5.88
CA LEU A 249 3.35 13.43 -6.44
C LEU A 249 2.40 13.01 -5.31
N LEU A 250 1.29 13.71 -5.16
CA LEU A 250 0.21 13.32 -4.24
C LEU A 250 -0.79 12.42 -4.97
N ILE A 251 -1.15 11.27 -4.40
CA ILE A 251 -2.12 10.34 -4.99
C ILE A 251 -3.45 10.44 -4.23
N GLY A 252 -4.52 10.76 -4.94
CA GLY A 252 -5.83 11.08 -4.37
C GLY A 252 -5.83 12.46 -3.74
N GLY A 253 -6.47 12.58 -2.57
CA GLY A 253 -6.38 13.77 -1.72
C GLY A 253 -5.38 13.54 -0.59
N GLY A 254 -4.80 14.61 -0.06
CA GLY A 254 -4.06 14.53 1.20
C GLY A 254 -5.02 14.22 2.36
N PRO A 255 -4.57 13.56 3.44
CA PRO A 255 -5.38 13.40 4.63
C PRO A 255 -5.69 14.79 5.22
N PRO A 256 -6.72 14.91 6.08
CA PRO A 256 -6.98 16.16 6.78
C PRO A 256 -5.69 16.73 7.40
N GLY A 257 -5.30 17.94 7.01
CA GLY A 257 -4.07 18.60 7.47
C GLY A 257 -2.81 18.33 6.64
N TRP A 258 -2.91 17.65 5.49
CA TRP A 258 -1.81 17.56 4.54
C TRP A 258 -1.34 18.95 4.06
N PRO A 259 -0.02 19.22 4.05
CA PRO A 259 0.51 20.49 3.58
C PRO A 259 0.51 20.56 2.05
N GLU A 260 -0.44 21.30 1.50
CA GLU A 260 -0.60 21.50 0.05
C GLU A 260 0.64 22.09 -0.63
N ASP A 261 1.52 22.79 0.10
CA ASP A 261 2.77 23.34 -0.46
C ASP A 261 3.83 22.27 -0.75
N LEU A 262 3.66 21.05 -0.23
CA LEU A 262 4.58 19.96 -0.53
C LEU A 262 4.30 19.30 -1.88
N ARG A 263 3.08 19.33 -2.42
CA ARG A 263 2.76 18.65 -3.68
C ARG A 263 3.17 19.48 -4.89
N ASP A 264 3.70 18.81 -5.91
CA ASP A 264 3.98 19.41 -7.23
C ASP A 264 2.95 18.98 -8.27
N ALA A 265 2.28 17.86 -8.05
CA ALA A 265 1.15 17.40 -8.85
C ALA A 265 0.26 16.44 -8.02
N THR A 266 -0.98 16.27 -8.48
CA THR A 266 -1.95 15.32 -7.93
C THR A 266 -2.39 14.32 -8.99
N LEU A 267 -2.42 13.04 -8.63
CA LEU A 267 -2.99 11.95 -9.43
C LEU A 267 -4.30 11.47 -8.81
N GLY A 268 -5.36 11.41 -9.61
CA GLY A 268 -6.69 10.99 -9.20
C GLY A 268 -7.58 12.14 -8.72
N GLY A 269 -8.85 11.81 -8.45
CA GLY A 269 -9.89 12.79 -8.10
C GLY A 269 -10.32 13.64 -9.31
N PRO A 270 -11.34 14.52 -9.14
CA PRO A 270 -11.93 15.27 -10.26
C PRO A 270 -11.14 16.53 -10.67
N ALA A 271 -10.23 17.03 -9.83
CA ALA A 271 -9.59 18.34 -10.01
C ALA A 271 -8.04 18.30 -9.97
N GLY A 272 -7.43 17.11 -9.96
CA GLY A 272 -5.97 16.95 -10.01
C GLY A 272 -5.40 17.20 -11.41
N GLU A 273 -4.11 17.51 -11.50
CA GLU A 273 -3.38 17.66 -12.76
C GLU A 273 -3.45 16.39 -13.62
N TYR A 274 -3.54 15.23 -12.96
CA TYR A 274 -3.81 13.94 -13.56
C TYR A 274 -5.10 13.35 -12.97
N ALA A 275 -6.23 14.02 -13.20
CA ALA A 275 -7.55 13.60 -12.74
C ALA A 275 -8.01 12.26 -13.37
N GLY A 276 -8.79 11.49 -12.62
CA GLY A 276 -9.39 10.23 -13.08
C GLY A 276 -9.56 9.17 -11.98
N ASP A 277 -10.11 8.01 -12.36
CA ASP A 277 -10.24 6.85 -11.48
C ASP A 277 -8.89 6.12 -11.39
N LEU A 278 -8.35 6.01 -10.18
CA LEU A 278 -7.09 5.30 -9.92
C LEU A 278 -7.18 3.79 -10.21
N SER A 279 -8.39 3.24 -10.33
CA SER A 279 -8.67 1.86 -10.74
C SER A 279 -8.68 1.68 -12.26
N ASP A 280 -8.67 2.76 -13.03
CA ASP A 280 -8.65 2.76 -14.49
C ASP A 280 -7.21 2.96 -15.01
N PRO A 281 -6.65 1.99 -15.76
CA PRO A 281 -5.33 2.13 -16.38
C PRO A 281 -5.18 3.37 -17.27
N ASP A 282 -6.25 3.85 -17.91
CA ASP A 282 -6.19 5.00 -18.81
C ASP A 282 -5.95 6.33 -18.09
N THR A 283 -6.34 6.44 -16.81
CA THR A 283 -6.04 7.60 -15.95
C THR A 283 -4.54 7.92 -15.91
N TYR A 284 -3.69 6.91 -16.03
CA TYR A 284 -2.24 7.05 -15.91
C TYR A 284 -1.57 7.48 -17.22
N ARG A 285 -2.28 7.48 -18.36
CA ARG A 285 -1.70 7.72 -19.69
C ARG A 285 -0.98 9.07 -19.78
N ALA A 286 -1.62 10.14 -19.30
CA ALA A 286 -1.05 11.48 -19.31
C ALA A 286 0.17 11.60 -18.37
N LEU A 287 0.09 10.98 -17.18
CA LEU A 287 1.18 10.94 -16.21
C LEU A 287 2.39 10.17 -16.75
N LEU A 288 2.18 9.01 -17.36
CA LEU A 288 3.26 8.22 -17.97
C LEU A 288 3.91 8.97 -19.13
N ALA A 289 3.15 9.71 -19.93
CA ALA A 289 3.69 10.57 -20.98
C ALA A 289 4.51 11.76 -20.42
N HIS A 290 4.12 12.30 -19.27
CA HIS A 290 4.92 13.29 -18.54
C HIS A 290 6.24 12.66 -18.07
N VAL A 291 6.17 11.51 -17.39
CA VAL A 291 7.34 10.79 -16.87
C VAL A 291 8.33 10.41 -17.97
N ALA A 292 7.84 10.02 -19.14
CA ALA A 292 8.69 9.70 -20.29
C ALA A 292 9.50 10.91 -20.81
N ARG A 293 9.01 12.13 -20.60
CA ARG A 293 9.66 13.38 -21.04
C ARG A 293 10.51 14.01 -19.95
N GLU A 294 9.97 14.07 -18.74
CA GLU A 294 10.51 14.86 -17.62
C GLU A 294 11.13 13.99 -16.52
N GLY A 295 11.19 12.67 -16.71
CA GLY A 295 11.60 11.70 -15.70
C GLY A 295 10.54 11.45 -14.63
N ARG A 296 10.79 10.44 -13.79
CA ARG A 296 9.92 10.10 -12.64
C ARG A 296 9.91 11.22 -11.60
N PHE A 297 8.84 11.28 -10.82
CA PHE A 297 8.81 12.05 -9.59
C PHE A 297 9.83 11.46 -8.59
N ASP A 298 10.36 12.28 -7.70
CA ASP A 298 11.31 11.81 -6.69
C ASP A 298 10.59 11.05 -5.57
N TYR A 299 9.35 11.45 -5.29
CA TYR A 299 8.56 10.88 -4.22
C TYR A 299 7.06 10.86 -4.52
N ALA A 300 6.37 9.79 -4.14
CA ALA A 300 4.91 9.70 -4.22
C ALA A 300 4.30 9.48 -2.83
N VAL A 301 3.21 10.16 -2.51
CA VAL A 301 2.47 9.97 -1.25
C VAL A 301 1.05 9.55 -1.58
N ALA A 302 0.63 8.36 -1.13
CA ALA A 302 -0.69 7.79 -1.37
C ALA A 302 -1.42 7.54 -0.04
N PRO A 303 -2.03 8.58 0.55
CA PRO A 303 -2.64 8.48 1.85
C PRO A 303 -4.12 8.11 1.74
N HIS A 304 -4.52 7.06 2.47
CA HIS A 304 -5.92 6.62 2.64
C HIS A 304 -6.70 6.45 1.32
N VAL A 305 -6.02 6.15 0.21
CA VAL A 305 -6.66 5.89 -1.09
C VAL A 305 -6.72 4.41 -1.41
N LEU A 306 -5.70 3.64 -1.04
CA LEU A 306 -5.50 2.28 -1.55
C LEU A 306 -6.67 1.35 -1.20
N GLN A 307 -7.17 1.47 0.04
CA GLN A 307 -8.23 0.63 0.57
C GLN A 307 -9.62 0.92 -0.02
N THR A 308 -9.78 2.04 -0.72
CA THR A 308 -11.05 2.45 -1.35
C THR A 308 -11.16 1.98 -2.80
N LEU A 309 -10.04 1.63 -3.43
CA LEU A 309 -9.98 1.33 -4.87
C LEU A 309 -10.74 0.06 -5.23
N ALA A 310 -11.40 0.08 -6.38
CA ALA A 310 -11.98 -1.13 -6.96
C ALA A 310 -10.87 -2.10 -7.42
N ARG A 311 -9.79 -1.54 -7.98
CA ARG A 311 -8.64 -2.28 -8.49
C ARG A 311 -7.31 -1.72 -7.98
N PRO A 312 -6.95 -1.97 -6.71
CA PRO A 312 -5.72 -1.44 -6.12
C PRO A 312 -4.43 -1.86 -6.85
N SER A 313 -4.41 -3.03 -7.50
CA SER A 313 -3.28 -3.47 -8.32
C SER A 313 -2.93 -2.46 -9.40
N VAL A 314 -3.93 -1.76 -9.96
CA VAL A 314 -3.70 -0.78 -11.01
C VAL A 314 -2.78 0.31 -10.49
N LEU A 315 -3.09 0.95 -9.37
CA LEU A 315 -2.23 1.94 -8.74
C LEU A 315 -0.86 1.36 -8.35
N LEU A 316 -0.84 0.21 -7.68
CA LEU A 316 0.38 -0.38 -7.13
C LEU A 316 1.42 -0.73 -8.22
N GLU A 317 0.97 -1.18 -9.40
CA GLU A 317 1.84 -1.45 -10.55
C GLU A 317 2.42 -0.18 -11.17
N ARG A 318 1.71 0.95 -11.12
CA ARG A 318 2.15 2.22 -11.74
C ARG A 318 3.04 3.04 -10.82
N LEU A 319 2.90 2.92 -9.50
CA LEU A 319 3.69 3.71 -8.54
C LEU A 319 5.21 3.69 -8.82
N PRO A 320 5.87 2.52 -8.99
CA PRO A 320 7.31 2.49 -9.32
C PRO A 320 7.65 3.00 -10.72
N LEU A 321 6.68 3.04 -11.63
CA LEU A 321 6.87 3.58 -12.98
C LEU A 321 6.85 5.10 -12.99
N VAL A 322 6.14 5.74 -12.04
CA VAL A 322 5.95 7.19 -12.00
C VAL A 322 6.78 7.89 -10.93
N SER A 323 7.29 7.17 -9.93
CA SER A 323 8.08 7.72 -8.82
C SER A 323 9.29 6.84 -8.44
N GLU A 324 10.37 7.47 -8.01
CA GLU A 324 11.60 6.81 -7.52
C GLU A 324 11.40 6.15 -6.14
N ALA A 325 10.61 6.79 -5.27
CA ALA A 325 10.25 6.31 -3.95
C ALA A 325 8.81 6.73 -3.59
N GLY A 326 8.30 6.25 -2.47
CA GLY A 326 7.04 6.75 -1.96
C GLY A 326 6.60 6.20 -0.62
N TRP A 327 5.45 6.71 -0.19
CA TRP A 327 4.83 6.41 1.08
C TRP A 327 3.34 6.17 0.91
N ILE A 328 2.87 5.02 1.37
CA ILE A 328 1.46 4.63 1.34
C ILE A 328 0.97 4.63 2.79
N THR A 329 -0.20 5.22 3.04
CA THR A 329 -0.87 5.06 4.34
C THR A 329 -2.28 4.55 4.17
N THR A 330 -2.72 3.73 5.11
CA THR A 330 -4.10 3.23 5.18
C THR A 330 -4.48 3.11 6.66
N PRO A 331 -5.79 3.13 7.00
CA PRO A 331 -6.20 2.58 8.29
C PRO A 331 -5.62 1.17 8.43
N SER A 332 -5.09 0.87 9.60
CA SER A 332 -4.56 -0.47 9.85
C SER A 332 -5.70 -1.49 9.95
N ARG A 333 -5.33 -2.75 9.81
CA ARG A 333 -6.23 -3.88 10.13
C ARG A 333 -6.91 -3.76 11.49
N TYR A 334 -6.22 -3.22 12.51
CA TYR A 334 -6.78 -3.10 13.85
C TYR A 334 -7.90 -2.05 13.89
N LEU A 335 -7.69 -0.88 13.27
CA LEU A 335 -8.71 0.15 13.20
C LEU A 335 -9.92 -0.30 12.36
N GLU A 336 -9.67 -0.99 11.24
CA GLU A 336 -10.74 -1.57 10.40
C GLU A 336 -11.62 -2.57 11.15
N VAL A 337 -11.10 -3.30 12.13
CA VAL A 337 -11.92 -4.23 12.93
C VAL A 337 -12.67 -3.54 14.06
N LEU A 338 -12.05 -2.53 14.66
CA LEU A 338 -12.56 -1.85 15.87
C LEU A 338 -13.61 -0.78 15.58
N LYS A 339 -13.48 -0.06 14.47
CA LYS A 339 -14.44 0.96 14.08
C LYS A 339 -15.76 0.28 13.70
N ILE A 340 -16.89 0.88 14.05
CA ILE A 340 -18.22 0.43 13.62
C ILE A 340 -18.89 1.60 12.88
N GLU A 341 -19.42 1.34 11.68
CA GLU A 341 -20.13 2.29 10.86
C GLU A 341 -21.40 1.63 10.29
N GLY A 342 -22.54 1.92 10.93
CA GLY A 342 -23.79 1.22 10.65
C GLY A 342 -23.67 -0.28 10.98
N ALA A 343 -23.97 -1.13 9.99
CA ALA A 343 -23.83 -2.59 10.10
C ALA A 343 -22.42 -3.09 9.79
N HIS A 344 -21.50 -2.21 9.38
CA HIS A 344 -20.16 -2.60 8.92
C HIS A 344 -19.12 -2.40 10.03
N ARG A 345 -18.18 -3.34 10.13
CA ARG A 345 -16.91 -3.10 10.84
C ARG A 345 -16.01 -2.28 9.92
N GLY A 346 -15.26 -1.33 10.45
CA GLY A 346 -14.36 -0.45 9.70
C GLY A 346 -15.08 0.70 9.03
N PHE A 347 -14.44 1.34 8.05
CA PHE A 347 -15.12 2.34 7.24
C PHE A 347 -15.96 1.65 6.17
N ALA A 348 -17.23 2.03 6.03
CA ALA A 348 -18.18 1.31 5.18
C ALA A 348 -17.80 1.36 3.68
N HIS A 349 -17.07 2.39 3.26
CA HIS A 349 -16.61 2.58 1.88
C HIS A 349 -15.26 1.92 1.58
N HIS A 350 -14.57 1.35 2.58
CA HIS A 350 -13.32 0.61 2.36
C HIS A 350 -13.63 -0.80 1.86
N ARG A 351 -12.96 -1.19 0.78
CA ARG A 351 -13.12 -2.48 0.12
C ARG A 351 -12.05 -3.50 0.54
N TRP A 352 -10.93 -3.01 1.08
CA TRP A 352 -9.77 -3.82 1.42
C TRP A 352 -9.33 -3.58 2.86
N GLY A 353 -9.02 -4.66 3.59
CA GLY A 353 -8.09 -4.59 4.71
C GLY A 353 -6.67 -4.60 4.16
N VAL A 354 -5.81 -3.72 4.65
CA VAL A 354 -4.42 -3.58 4.17
C VAL A 354 -3.45 -3.81 5.33
N ASP A 355 -2.39 -4.58 5.08
CA ASP A 355 -1.36 -4.91 6.06
C ASP A 355 0.01 -5.15 5.42
N ASN A 356 1.06 -5.29 6.23
CA ASN A 356 2.40 -5.64 5.79
C ASN A 356 2.85 -7.00 6.37
N ASP A 357 3.04 -7.98 5.50
CA ASP A 357 3.53 -9.33 5.85
C ASP A 357 4.96 -9.50 5.33
N GLN A 358 5.95 -9.54 6.24
CA GLN A 358 7.37 -9.72 5.91
C GLN A 358 7.91 -8.77 4.81
N GLY A 359 7.43 -7.53 4.81
CA GLY A 359 7.83 -6.52 3.83
C GLY A 359 7.15 -6.68 2.47
N VAL A 360 5.99 -7.35 2.41
CA VAL A 360 5.08 -7.37 1.27
C VAL A 360 3.78 -6.68 1.69
N LEU A 361 3.28 -5.77 0.86
CA LEU A 361 2.00 -5.11 1.09
C LEU A 361 0.86 -6.05 0.73
N VAL A 362 0.05 -6.45 1.71
CA VAL A 362 -1.00 -7.44 1.53
C VAL A 362 -2.37 -6.78 1.59
N LEU A 363 -3.23 -7.09 0.64
CA LEU A 363 -4.59 -6.60 0.55
C LEU A 363 -5.57 -7.76 0.65
N ALA A 364 -6.42 -7.74 1.67
CA ALA A 364 -7.48 -8.70 1.90
C ALA A 364 -8.84 -8.08 1.55
N PRO A 365 -9.71 -8.71 0.74
CA PRO A 365 -11.03 -8.17 0.46
C PRO A 365 -11.85 -8.14 1.75
N LYS A 366 -12.54 -7.04 2.00
CA LYS A 366 -13.43 -6.89 3.14
C LYS A 366 -14.75 -7.57 2.83
N THR A 367 -14.86 -8.82 3.27
CA THR A 367 -16.06 -9.64 3.06
C THR A 367 -17.09 -9.42 4.18
N PRO A 368 -18.41 -9.56 3.90
CA PRO A 368 -19.48 -9.52 4.92
C PRO A 368 -19.35 -10.51 6.09
N LEU A 369 -18.38 -11.44 6.02
CA LEU A 369 -18.07 -12.37 7.09
C LEU A 369 -17.44 -11.66 8.29
N VAL A 370 -16.68 -10.58 8.06
CA VAL A 370 -15.92 -9.87 9.10
C VAL A 370 -16.84 -9.33 10.20
N GLU A 371 -18.01 -8.85 9.80
CA GLU A 371 -19.09 -8.32 10.64
C GLU A 371 -19.60 -9.36 11.65
N ARG A 372 -19.50 -10.64 11.31
CA ARG A 372 -19.99 -11.76 12.12
C ARG A 372 -18.88 -12.49 12.89
N MET A 373 -17.63 -12.05 12.77
CA MET A 373 -16.49 -12.64 13.46
C MET A 373 -16.25 -11.98 14.81
N ALA A 374 -15.80 -12.80 15.77
CA ALA A 374 -15.27 -12.33 17.04
C ALA A 374 -13.74 -12.26 16.94
N PHE A 375 -13.16 -11.19 17.50
CA PHE A 375 -11.71 -11.00 17.51
C PHE A 375 -11.27 -10.89 18.98
N PRO A 376 -10.61 -11.92 19.54
CA PRO A 376 -10.24 -11.95 20.96
C PRO A 376 -9.39 -10.76 21.42
N GLY A 377 -8.62 -10.17 20.51
CA GLY A 377 -7.73 -9.04 20.78
C GLY A 377 -8.39 -7.66 20.85
N GLU A 378 -9.69 -7.50 20.55
CA GLU A 378 -10.33 -6.18 20.41
C GLU A 378 -10.12 -5.27 21.64
N ALA A 379 -10.26 -5.82 22.85
CA ALA A 379 -10.11 -5.03 24.08
C ALA A 379 -8.71 -4.43 24.22
N GLN A 380 -7.68 -5.20 23.84
CA GLN A 380 -6.29 -4.74 23.85
C GLN A 380 -6.04 -3.72 22.73
N TRP A 381 -6.53 -3.99 21.53
CA TRP A 381 -6.30 -3.12 20.37
C TRP A 381 -6.94 -1.73 20.55
N ARG A 382 -8.10 -1.63 21.24
CA ARG A 382 -8.73 -0.33 21.55
C ARG A 382 -7.81 0.61 22.32
N GLN A 383 -6.86 0.08 23.10
CA GLN A 383 -5.92 0.86 23.89
C GLN A 383 -4.61 1.16 23.13
N ALA A 384 -4.33 0.44 22.04
CA ALA A 384 -3.13 0.58 21.22
C ALA A 384 -3.35 1.55 20.06
N THR A 385 -3.63 2.81 20.39
CA THR A 385 -3.91 3.87 19.39
C THR A 385 -2.71 4.17 18.48
N ASP A 386 -1.50 3.80 18.90
CA ASP A 386 -0.27 3.81 18.13
C ASP A 386 -0.22 2.76 17.01
N ARG A 387 -1.29 1.97 16.83
CA ARG A 387 -1.40 0.95 15.79
C ARG A 387 -2.51 1.19 14.78
N PHE A 388 -3.12 2.36 14.76
CA PHE A 388 -4.34 2.62 13.98
C PHE A 388 -4.11 2.92 12.50
N GLU A 389 -2.88 3.19 12.11
CA GLU A 389 -2.50 3.41 10.72
C GLU A 389 -1.37 2.46 10.33
N LEU A 390 -1.51 1.86 9.15
CA LEU A 390 -0.39 1.21 8.47
C LEU A 390 0.29 2.25 7.59
N GLN A 391 1.61 2.34 7.72
CA GLN A 391 2.45 3.16 6.86
C GLN A 391 3.47 2.26 6.15
N VAL A 392 3.62 2.43 4.84
CA VAL A 392 4.51 1.64 4.00
C VAL A 392 5.40 2.57 3.20
N GLY A 393 6.69 2.57 3.51
CA GLY A 393 7.71 3.26 2.72
C GLY A 393 8.32 2.31 1.70
N TRP A 394 8.56 2.80 0.49
CA TRP A 394 9.17 2.03 -0.59
C TRP A 394 10.11 2.88 -1.45
N ARG A 395 11.07 2.22 -2.10
CA ARG A 395 12.02 2.82 -3.02
C ARG A 395 12.31 1.86 -4.16
N GLY A 396 12.33 2.36 -5.39
CA GLY A 396 12.70 1.63 -6.62
C GLY A 396 11.72 0.56 -7.08
N GLY A 397 10.95 -0.05 -6.18
CA GLY A 397 9.94 -1.05 -6.48
C GLY A 397 9.04 -1.32 -5.29
N LEU A 398 7.86 -1.87 -5.56
CA LEU A 398 6.82 -2.15 -4.58
C LEU A 398 6.32 -3.58 -4.77
N ARG A 399 6.46 -4.41 -3.74
CA ARG A 399 5.93 -5.77 -3.69
C ARG A 399 4.59 -5.76 -2.98
N TYR A 400 3.59 -6.36 -3.62
CA TYR A 400 2.27 -6.49 -3.04
C TYR A 400 1.63 -7.83 -3.41
N GLU A 401 0.62 -8.22 -2.64
CA GLU A 401 -0.22 -9.38 -2.86
C GLU A 401 -1.69 -8.97 -2.65
N VAL A 402 -2.54 -9.17 -3.66
CA VAL A 402 -3.99 -9.04 -3.52
C VAL A 402 -4.55 -10.44 -3.26
N LEU A 403 -4.91 -10.71 -2.01
CA LEU A 403 -5.39 -12.02 -1.61
C LEU A 403 -6.71 -12.30 -2.34
N THR A 404 -6.77 -13.45 -3.02
CA THR A 404 -7.92 -13.94 -3.83
C THR A 404 -8.19 -13.21 -5.15
N GLY A 405 -7.38 -12.20 -5.47
CA GLY A 405 -7.50 -11.39 -6.68
C GLY A 405 -8.54 -10.28 -6.57
N GLU A 406 -8.71 -9.52 -7.65
CA GLU A 406 -9.69 -8.45 -7.75
C GLU A 406 -10.98 -8.95 -8.40
N GLY A 407 -12.14 -8.54 -7.89
CA GLY A 407 -13.45 -8.84 -8.49
C GLY A 407 -14.00 -10.24 -8.20
N VAL A 408 -13.35 -11.06 -7.38
CA VAL A 408 -13.84 -12.39 -6.97
C VAL A 408 -13.92 -12.45 -5.44
N LEU A 409 -15.11 -12.74 -4.90
CA LEU A 409 -15.25 -13.01 -3.47
C LEU A 409 -14.73 -14.43 -3.15
N PRO A 410 -13.81 -14.58 -2.17
CA PRO A 410 -13.37 -15.89 -1.74
C PRO A 410 -14.51 -16.74 -1.16
N SER A 411 -14.36 -18.07 -1.27
CA SER A 411 -15.24 -19.00 -0.54
C SER A 411 -15.12 -18.77 0.96
N GLN A 412 -16.16 -19.08 1.74
CA GLN A 412 -16.14 -18.89 3.20
C GLN A 412 -14.90 -19.53 3.87
N ALA A 413 -14.48 -20.72 3.42
CA ALA A 413 -13.29 -21.40 3.94
C ALA A 413 -12.00 -20.64 3.59
N ALA A 414 -11.88 -20.17 2.34
CA ALA A 414 -10.75 -19.34 1.92
C ALA A 414 -10.72 -18.01 2.67
N THR A 415 -11.88 -17.36 2.86
CA THR A 415 -12.03 -16.14 3.65
C THR A 415 -11.58 -16.36 5.10
N LYS A 416 -12.03 -17.45 5.76
CA LYS A 416 -11.60 -17.75 7.14
C LYS A 416 -10.10 -17.98 7.24
N ALA A 417 -9.49 -18.74 6.33
CA ALA A 417 -8.05 -18.96 6.32
C ALA A 417 -7.25 -17.67 6.09
N LEU A 418 -7.75 -16.83 5.17
CA LEU A 418 -7.16 -15.55 4.81
C LEU A 418 -7.24 -14.54 5.96
N LEU A 419 -8.43 -14.40 6.56
CA LEU A 419 -8.65 -13.56 7.75
C LEU A 419 -7.91 -14.11 8.96
N GLY A 420 -7.72 -15.43 9.09
CA GLY A 420 -6.88 -16.07 10.10
C GLY A 420 -5.40 -15.71 9.98
N ARG A 421 -4.91 -15.55 8.75
CA ARG A 421 -3.56 -15.07 8.47
C ARG A 421 -3.41 -13.56 8.71
N PHE A 422 -4.51 -12.81 8.57
CA PHE A 422 -4.50 -11.36 8.53
C PHE A 422 -4.87 -10.70 9.87
N PHE A 423 -5.75 -11.31 10.66
CA PHE A 423 -6.24 -10.80 11.95
C PHE A 423 -5.84 -11.76 13.08
N GLU A 424 -4.98 -11.29 13.98
CA GLU A 424 -4.50 -12.05 15.14
C GLU A 424 -5.66 -12.65 15.96
N GLY A 425 -5.56 -13.94 16.30
CA GLY A 425 -6.50 -14.61 17.20
C GLY A 425 -7.70 -15.28 16.54
N VAL A 426 -7.77 -15.36 15.21
CA VAL A 426 -8.77 -16.15 14.49
C VAL A 426 -8.21 -17.57 14.26
N THR A 427 -8.59 -18.54 15.09
CA THR A 427 -8.37 -19.95 14.77
C THR A 427 -9.47 -20.43 13.82
N SER A 428 -9.19 -21.44 12.98
CA SER A 428 -10.18 -22.01 12.05
C SER A 428 -11.43 -22.54 12.76
N ASP A 429 -11.32 -22.83 14.06
CA ASP A 429 -12.31 -23.53 14.88
C ASP A 429 -13.02 -22.61 15.90
N ASP A 430 -12.53 -21.38 16.15
CA ASP A 430 -13.15 -20.41 17.09
C ASP A 430 -14.03 -19.36 16.39
N ALA A 431 -14.59 -19.70 15.23
CA ALA A 431 -15.73 -18.94 14.71
C ALA A 431 -16.98 -19.31 15.52
N ALA A 432 -17.04 -18.87 16.78
CA ALA A 432 -18.32 -18.65 17.44
C ALA A 432 -19.06 -17.61 16.60
N MET A 433 -19.77 -18.08 15.57
CA MET A 433 -20.73 -17.31 14.82
C MET A 433 -21.67 -16.73 15.87
N ILE A 434 -21.63 -15.41 16.05
CA ILE A 434 -22.63 -14.74 16.86
C ILE A 434 -23.96 -15.16 16.23
N PRO A 435 -24.85 -15.86 16.96
CA PRO A 435 -26.13 -16.29 16.41
C PRO A 435 -26.81 -15.06 15.83
N ALA A 436 -27.35 -15.19 14.62
CA ALA A 436 -28.09 -14.12 13.99
C ALA A 436 -29.25 -13.71 14.90
N THR A 437 -29.05 -12.67 15.70
CA THR A 437 -30.11 -11.85 16.24
C THR A 437 -30.13 -10.56 15.45
N GLU A 438 -30.22 -10.66 14.12
CA GLU A 438 -31.02 -9.67 13.45
C GLU A 438 -32.45 -9.97 13.88
N ALA A 439 -32.98 -9.16 14.78
CA ALA A 439 -34.41 -8.92 14.71
C ALA A 439 -34.68 -8.54 13.23
N PRO A 440 -35.63 -9.21 12.55
CA PRO A 440 -35.94 -8.90 11.16
C PRO A 440 -36.08 -7.38 11.02
N LEU A 441 -35.55 -6.81 9.93
CA LEU A 441 -35.64 -5.39 9.62
C LEU A 441 -37.08 -4.95 9.89
N ASN A 442 -37.28 -4.14 10.92
CA ASN A 442 -38.59 -3.62 11.23
C ASN A 442 -38.85 -2.47 10.25
N VAL A 443 -39.33 -2.84 9.06
CA VAL A 443 -39.58 -1.92 7.96
C VAL A 443 -40.45 -0.76 8.43
N ASP A 444 -41.45 -1.02 9.27
CA ASP A 444 -42.34 0.03 9.79
C ASP A 444 -41.60 1.03 10.70
N ALA A 445 -40.72 0.55 11.58
CA ALA A 445 -39.94 1.41 12.46
C ALA A 445 -38.90 2.24 11.69
N GLU A 446 -38.24 1.64 10.70
CA GLU A 446 -37.26 2.36 9.86
C GLU A 446 -37.95 3.32 8.88
N LEU A 447 -39.12 2.94 8.34
CA LEU A 447 -39.93 3.81 7.50
C LEU A 447 -40.40 5.04 8.30
N ALA A 448 -40.85 4.85 9.55
CA ALA A 448 -41.24 5.96 10.41
C ALA A 448 -40.08 6.94 10.67
N LYS A 449 -38.85 6.44 10.88
CA LYS A 449 -37.66 7.28 11.04
C LYS A 449 -37.30 8.02 9.76
N ALA A 450 -37.30 7.32 8.61
CA ALA A 450 -37.01 7.90 7.31
C ALA A 450 -38.01 9.01 6.96
N LEU A 451 -39.31 8.78 7.18
CA LEU A 451 -40.37 9.77 7.01
C LEU A 451 -40.17 11.00 7.90
N ALA A 452 -39.83 10.79 9.18
CA ALA A 452 -39.57 11.89 10.11
C ALA A 452 -38.38 12.75 9.64
N ALA A 453 -37.29 12.12 9.20
CA ALA A 453 -36.10 12.83 8.73
C ALA A 453 -36.32 13.51 7.36
N ALA A 454 -37.07 12.89 6.44
CA ALA A 454 -37.39 13.45 5.13
C ALA A 454 -38.22 14.74 5.23
N ARG A 455 -39.21 14.74 6.14
CA ARG A 455 -40.18 15.84 6.31
C ARG A 455 -39.77 16.89 7.35
N ASP A 456 -38.69 16.68 8.12
CA ASP A 456 -38.22 17.65 9.09
C ASP A 456 -37.44 18.80 8.43
N ILE A 457 -38.16 19.86 8.09
CA ILE A 457 -37.61 21.11 7.54
C ILE A 457 -36.77 21.92 8.55
N ASN A 458 -36.86 21.61 9.84
CA ASN A 458 -36.17 22.33 10.93
C ASN A 458 -34.93 21.59 11.44
N SER A 459 -34.62 20.40 10.90
CA SER A 459 -33.49 19.56 11.28
C SER A 459 -32.11 20.20 11.06
N GLY A 460 -32.04 21.30 10.31
CA GLY A 460 -30.78 21.87 9.83
C GLY A 460 -30.12 21.04 8.72
N LEU A 461 -30.74 19.95 8.28
CA LEU A 461 -30.27 19.17 7.14
C LEU A 461 -30.49 19.94 5.84
N HIS A 462 -29.44 19.97 5.03
CA HIS A 462 -29.52 20.48 3.68
C HIS A 462 -30.60 19.70 2.87
N PRO A 463 -31.37 20.34 1.95
CA PRO A 463 -32.39 19.66 1.15
C PRO A 463 -31.92 18.36 0.47
N LEU A 464 -30.67 18.31 0.01
CA LEU A 464 -30.04 17.08 -0.51
C LEU A 464 -29.99 15.93 0.51
N GLY A 465 -29.69 16.23 1.78
CA GLY A 465 -29.71 15.24 2.86
C GLY A 465 -31.13 14.72 3.15
N ARG A 466 -32.15 15.58 3.03
CA ARG A 466 -33.55 15.17 3.12
C ARG A 466 -33.98 14.29 1.94
N MET A 467 -33.45 14.54 0.74
CA MET A 467 -33.72 13.74 -0.45
C MET A 467 -33.25 12.27 -0.29
N LYS A 468 -32.11 12.05 0.39
CA LYS A 468 -31.69 10.69 0.78
C LYS A 468 -32.76 9.98 1.61
N TYR A 469 -33.41 10.66 2.56
CA TYR A 469 -34.44 10.04 3.39
C TYR A 469 -35.75 9.79 2.64
N TYR A 470 -36.09 10.60 1.63
CA TYR A 470 -37.17 10.25 0.69
C TYR A 470 -36.84 8.97 -0.07
N HIS A 471 -35.60 8.85 -0.59
CA HIS A 471 -35.12 7.63 -1.23
C HIS A 471 -35.20 6.41 -0.31
N ASP A 472 -34.74 6.53 0.94
CA ASP A 472 -34.81 5.44 1.92
C ASP A 472 -36.26 5.01 2.18
N ALA A 473 -37.18 5.98 2.37
CA ALA A 473 -38.58 5.70 2.66
C ALA A 473 -39.28 4.98 1.48
N VAL A 474 -39.08 5.45 0.26
CA VAL A 474 -39.60 4.85 -0.97
C VAL A 474 -39.05 3.43 -1.16
N SER A 475 -37.75 3.22 -0.88
CA SER A 475 -37.11 1.89 -0.94
C SER A 475 -37.70 0.93 0.10
N LEU A 476 -37.90 1.39 1.34
CA LEU A 476 -38.48 0.59 2.42
C LEU A 476 -39.94 0.17 2.12
N ILE A 477 -40.71 1.03 1.46
CA ILE A 477 -42.07 0.67 1.02
C ILE A 477 -42.03 -0.48 0.02
N LEU A 478 -41.07 -0.48 -0.91
CA LEU A 478 -40.89 -1.53 -1.92
C LEU A 478 -40.34 -2.85 -1.36
N CYS A 479 -39.84 -2.88 -0.12
CA CYS A 479 -39.40 -4.11 0.55
C CYS A 479 -40.55 -4.95 1.13
N GLU A 480 -41.79 -4.44 1.13
CA GLU A 480 -42.98 -5.10 1.68
C GLU A 480 -44.10 -5.13 0.63
N PRO A 481 -45.14 -5.97 0.81
CA PRO A 481 -46.30 -5.96 -0.09
C PRO A 481 -46.94 -4.56 -0.21
N LEU A 482 -47.11 -4.08 -1.45
CA LEU A 482 -47.77 -2.81 -1.77
C LEU A 482 -49.28 -2.89 -1.50
N THR A 483 -49.69 -2.59 -0.27
CA THR A 483 -51.09 -2.32 0.05
C THR A 483 -51.54 -1.00 -0.58
N ALA A 484 -52.84 -0.76 -0.70
CA ALA A 484 -53.37 0.51 -1.18
C ALA A 484 -52.85 1.73 -0.37
N GLU A 485 -52.68 1.56 0.95
CA GLU A 485 -52.13 2.60 1.83
C GLU A 485 -50.64 2.86 1.56
N ARG A 486 -49.84 1.80 1.34
CA ARG A 486 -48.42 1.91 1.01
C ARG A 486 -48.20 2.50 -0.37
N LEU A 487 -49.03 2.14 -1.35
CA LEU A 487 -49.00 2.72 -2.69
C LEU A 487 -49.34 4.22 -2.66
N ALA A 488 -50.39 4.61 -1.93
CA ALA A 488 -50.73 6.02 -1.76
C ALA A 488 -49.61 6.81 -1.05
N LEU A 489 -48.96 6.21 -0.05
CA LEU A 489 -47.80 6.81 0.61
C LEU A 489 -46.60 6.92 -0.34
N PHE A 490 -46.33 5.88 -1.13
CA PHE A 490 -45.27 5.86 -2.13
C PHE A 490 -45.44 7.00 -3.14
N GLU A 491 -46.64 7.16 -3.70
CA GLU A 491 -46.97 8.25 -4.63
C GLU A 491 -46.80 9.63 -3.99
N ALA A 492 -47.32 9.81 -2.76
CA ALA A 492 -47.18 11.08 -2.05
C ALA A 492 -45.71 11.45 -1.81
N LEU A 493 -44.84 10.48 -1.50
CA LEU A 493 -43.42 10.73 -1.29
C LEU A 493 -42.69 11.09 -2.58
N LEU A 494 -43.04 10.49 -3.71
CA LEU A 494 -42.49 10.85 -5.01
C LEU A 494 -42.89 12.27 -5.42
N ASP A 495 -44.15 12.66 -5.19
CA ASP A 495 -44.63 14.02 -5.45
C ASP A 495 -43.92 15.05 -4.54
N GLU A 496 -43.79 14.73 -3.25
CA GLU A 496 -43.07 15.58 -2.28
C GLU A 496 -41.60 15.75 -2.66
N ALA A 497 -40.91 14.66 -3.02
CA ALA A 497 -39.52 14.68 -3.44
C ALA A 497 -39.34 15.47 -4.74
N SER A 498 -40.23 15.28 -5.72
CA SER A 498 -40.19 15.99 -7.01
C SER A 498 -40.45 17.50 -6.86
N ALA A 499 -41.25 17.89 -5.87
CA ALA A 499 -41.51 19.29 -5.56
C ALA A 499 -40.33 19.99 -4.84
N MET A 500 -39.35 19.25 -4.33
CA MET A 500 -38.20 19.84 -3.64
C MET A 500 -37.22 20.48 -4.63
N GLN A 501 -37.03 21.79 -4.51
CA GLN A 501 -35.90 22.48 -5.12
C GLN A 501 -34.64 22.20 -4.31
N VAL A 502 -33.68 21.51 -4.91
CA VAL A 502 -32.41 21.14 -4.28
C VAL A 502 -31.26 21.72 -5.11
N GLU A 503 -30.65 22.78 -4.58
CA GLU A 503 -29.36 23.26 -5.08
C GLU A 503 -28.23 22.49 -4.42
N PRO A 504 -27.13 22.16 -5.12
CA PRO A 504 -26.03 21.44 -4.49
C PRO A 504 -25.32 22.31 -3.43
N PRO A 505 -24.97 21.77 -2.24
CA PRO A 505 -24.25 22.51 -1.21
C PRO A 505 -22.90 23.10 -1.69
N ALA A 506 -22.25 22.38 -2.61
CA ALA A 506 -21.03 22.76 -3.30
C ALA A 506 -20.94 21.99 -4.64
N PRO A 507 -20.10 22.43 -5.61
CA PRO A 507 -20.08 21.86 -6.97
C PRO A 507 -19.91 20.34 -7.03
N GLU A 508 -19.13 19.75 -6.12
CA GLU A 508 -18.88 18.30 -6.03
C GLU A 508 -20.11 17.47 -5.64
N TRP A 509 -21.18 18.11 -5.14
CA TRP A 509 -22.44 17.44 -4.76
C TRP A 509 -23.49 17.46 -5.88
N ARG A 510 -23.20 18.08 -7.03
CA ARG A 510 -24.14 18.18 -8.16
C ARG A 510 -24.62 16.81 -8.64
N ASP A 511 -23.73 15.83 -8.69
CA ASP A 511 -24.07 14.47 -9.15
C ASP A 511 -25.03 13.77 -8.19
N TRP A 512 -24.96 14.06 -6.89
CA TRP A 512 -25.90 13.52 -5.91
C TRP A 512 -27.29 14.14 -6.04
N VAL A 513 -27.38 15.42 -6.37
CA VAL A 513 -28.67 16.07 -6.69
C VAL A 513 -29.30 15.41 -7.91
N ILE A 514 -28.52 15.25 -8.99
CA ILE A 514 -28.96 14.58 -10.23
C ILE A 514 -29.38 13.14 -9.92
N HIS A 515 -28.56 12.38 -9.19
CA HIS A 515 -28.84 10.99 -8.84
C HIS A 515 -30.20 10.83 -8.17
N TYR A 516 -30.45 11.56 -7.09
CA TYR A 516 -31.72 11.41 -6.38
C TYR A 516 -32.92 11.92 -7.19
N GLN A 517 -32.77 13.01 -7.94
CA GLN A 517 -33.84 13.50 -8.81
C GLN A 517 -34.19 12.46 -9.89
N VAL A 518 -33.19 11.93 -10.58
CA VAL A 518 -33.39 10.92 -11.63
C VAL A 518 -33.99 9.65 -11.05
N VAL A 519 -33.54 9.18 -9.89
CA VAL A 519 -34.11 7.97 -9.26
C VAL A 519 -35.57 8.20 -8.86
N MET A 520 -35.91 9.36 -8.27
CA MET A 520 -37.31 9.66 -7.92
C MET A 520 -38.18 9.83 -9.17
N GLU A 521 -37.68 10.49 -10.22
CA GLU A 521 -38.40 10.69 -11.49
C GLU A 521 -38.60 9.38 -12.27
N ALA A 522 -37.61 8.47 -12.22
CA ALA A 522 -37.69 7.16 -12.85
C ALA A 522 -38.69 6.23 -12.15
N LEU A 523 -39.01 6.48 -10.89
CA LEU A 523 -40.03 5.74 -10.16
C LEU A 523 -41.40 6.32 -10.46
N THR A 524 -42.26 5.53 -11.11
CA THR A 524 -43.65 5.92 -11.40
C THR A 524 -44.61 5.08 -10.58
N GLY A 525 -45.36 5.69 -9.65
CA GLY A 525 -46.42 5.00 -8.91
C GLY A 525 -47.64 4.66 -9.77
N ALA A 526 -48.01 5.59 -10.68
CA ALA A 526 -49.06 5.36 -11.66
C ALA A 526 -48.65 4.22 -12.60
N LYS A 527 -49.32 3.07 -12.47
CA LYS A 527 -49.21 1.81 -13.25
C LYS A 527 -48.63 0.59 -12.52
N LEU A 528 -48.23 0.69 -11.25
CA LEU A 528 -47.88 -0.52 -10.48
C LEU A 528 -49.10 -1.43 -10.22
N ASP A 529 -50.30 -0.86 -10.26
CA ASP A 529 -51.60 -1.52 -10.11
C ASP A 529 -52.40 -1.61 -11.43
N ALA A 530 -51.91 -1.00 -12.51
CA ALA A 530 -52.55 -1.05 -13.82
C ALA A 530 -52.27 -2.40 -14.50
N PRO A 531 -53.17 -2.88 -15.37
CA PRO A 531 -52.84 -4.01 -16.24
C PRO A 531 -51.57 -3.69 -17.02
N THR A 532 -50.66 -4.67 -17.10
CA THR A 532 -49.45 -4.60 -17.92
C THR A 532 -49.84 -4.08 -19.30
N PRO A 533 -49.18 -3.02 -19.82
CA PRO A 533 -49.45 -2.52 -21.16
C PRO A 533 -49.40 -3.69 -22.16
N GLU A 534 -50.25 -3.65 -23.20
CA GLU A 534 -50.09 -4.60 -24.31
C GLU A 534 -48.66 -4.51 -24.82
N ALA A 535 -48.00 -5.66 -24.93
CA ALA A 535 -46.65 -5.74 -25.46
C ALA A 535 -46.66 -5.15 -26.86
N VAL A 536 -45.87 -4.09 -27.06
CA VAL A 536 -45.52 -3.66 -28.41
C VAL A 536 -44.71 -4.81 -29.01
N ASP A 537 -45.06 -5.27 -30.21
CA ASP A 537 -44.26 -6.29 -30.90
C ASP A 537 -42.98 -5.62 -31.43
N ASP A 538 -42.05 -5.37 -30.52
CA ASP A 538 -40.68 -4.90 -30.75
C ASP A 538 -39.66 -6.02 -30.54
N GLY A 539 -40.15 -7.26 -30.42
CA GLY A 539 -39.39 -8.42 -30.00
C GLY A 539 -38.14 -8.64 -30.85
N PRO A 540 -37.02 -9.05 -30.23
CA PRO A 540 -35.80 -9.29 -30.96
C PRO A 540 -36.01 -10.36 -32.05
N GLN A 541 -35.67 -10.00 -33.29
CA GLN A 541 -35.83 -10.90 -34.44
C GLN A 541 -34.66 -11.87 -34.60
N ALA A 542 -33.65 -11.77 -33.73
CA ALA A 542 -32.40 -12.49 -33.85
C ALA A 542 -31.84 -12.84 -32.46
N PHE A 543 -31.42 -14.10 -32.33
CA PHE A 543 -30.73 -14.64 -31.17
C PHE A 543 -29.43 -15.32 -31.59
N LEU A 544 -28.29 -14.79 -31.17
CA LEU A 544 -26.98 -15.37 -31.46
C LEU A 544 -26.53 -16.21 -30.27
N THR A 545 -26.35 -17.51 -30.43
CA THR A 545 -25.78 -18.34 -29.37
C THR A 545 -24.28 -18.05 -29.19
N GLY A 546 -23.73 -18.32 -28.00
CA GLY A 546 -22.32 -18.09 -27.68
C GLY A 546 -21.35 -18.91 -28.55
N ASP A 547 -21.82 -20.03 -29.11
CA ASP A 547 -21.10 -20.85 -30.09
C ASP A 547 -21.31 -20.41 -31.55
N GLY A 548 -21.99 -19.28 -31.77
CA GLY A 548 -22.05 -18.59 -33.06
C GLY A 548 -23.22 -18.96 -33.96
N ARG A 549 -24.25 -19.63 -33.45
CA ARG A 549 -25.44 -20.02 -34.23
C ARG A 549 -26.50 -18.93 -34.14
N MET A 550 -27.00 -18.49 -35.28
CA MET A 550 -28.19 -17.63 -35.34
C MET A 550 -29.48 -18.43 -35.24
N LEU A 551 -30.39 -17.96 -34.40
CA LEU A 551 -31.73 -18.48 -34.17
C LEU A 551 -32.78 -17.37 -34.31
N ASP A 552 -33.98 -17.75 -34.77
CA ASP A 552 -35.21 -16.98 -34.62
C ASP A 552 -35.93 -17.39 -33.31
N ALA A 553 -37.12 -16.85 -33.06
CA ALA A 553 -37.86 -17.13 -31.82
C ALA A 553 -38.25 -18.62 -31.67
N GLU A 554 -38.66 -19.27 -32.75
CA GLU A 554 -38.97 -20.71 -32.76
C GLU A 554 -37.71 -21.54 -32.52
N GLY A 555 -36.60 -21.17 -33.16
CA GLY A 555 -35.29 -21.78 -33.00
C GLY A 555 -34.73 -21.62 -31.58
N LEU A 556 -34.90 -20.45 -30.95
CA LEU A 556 -34.53 -20.23 -29.55
C LEU A 556 -35.31 -21.15 -28.63
N ARG A 557 -36.64 -21.28 -28.86
CA ARG A 557 -37.48 -22.16 -28.06
C ARG A 557 -37.06 -23.62 -28.19
N ALA A 558 -36.86 -24.10 -29.42
CA ALA A 558 -36.37 -25.44 -29.68
C ALA A 558 -34.98 -25.69 -29.07
N HIS A 559 -34.10 -24.69 -29.09
CA HIS A 559 -32.78 -24.75 -28.48
C HIS A 559 -32.83 -24.84 -26.95
N ALA A 560 -33.68 -24.03 -26.31
CA ALA A 560 -33.91 -24.07 -24.87
C ALA A 560 -34.51 -25.42 -24.43
N ASP A 561 -35.47 -25.94 -25.20
CA ASP A 561 -36.08 -27.26 -24.95
C ASP A 561 -35.04 -28.39 -25.09
N ALA A 562 -34.14 -28.32 -26.08
CA ALA A 562 -33.06 -29.28 -26.28
C ALA A 562 -32.02 -29.25 -25.14
N LEU A 563 -31.77 -28.08 -24.55
CA LEU A 563 -30.94 -27.92 -23.35
C LEU A 563 -31.67 -28.33 -22.06
N GLY A 564 -32.99 -28.59 -22.13
CA GLY A 564 -33.83 -28.87 -20.98
C GLY A 564 -33.93 -27.70 -20.01
N ALA A 565 -33.75 -26.46 -20.49
CA ALA A 565 -33.67 -25.27 -19.67
C ALA A 565 -34.95 -25.06 -18.85
N LYS A 566 -34.79 -24.92 -17.53
CA LYS A 566 -35.88 -24.65 -16.57
C LYS A 566 -35.89 -23.20 -16.10
N VAL A 567 -34.75 -22.52 -16.20
CA VAL A 567 -34.55 -21.14 -15.77
C VAL A 567 -33.90 -20.33 -16.89
N VAL A 568 -34.34 -19.09 -17.07
CA VAL A 568 -33.68 -18.12 -17.96
C VAL A 568 -33.09 -17.00 -17.09
N PHE A 569 -31.78 -16.84 -17.14
CA PHE A 569 -31.08 -15.70 -16.57
C PHE A 569 -31.02 -14.62 -17.65
N PHE A 570 -31.84 -13.59 -17.52
CA PHE A 570 -31.94 -12.50 -18.48
C PHE A 570 -31.29 -11.22 -17.93
N ALA A 571 -30.42 -10.60 -18.72
CA ALA A 571 -29.83 -9.30 -18.40
C ALA A 571 -29.89 -8.39 -19.63
N ALA A 572 -30.47 -7.21 -19.49
CA ALA A 572 -30.48 -6.17 -20.51
C ALA A 572 -29.58 -5.01 -20.10
N ALA A 573 -28.68 -4.59 -20.97
CA ALA A 573 -27.82 -3.44 -20.70
C ALA A 573 -27.31 -2.79 -22.00
N ASP A 574 -26.78 -1.57 -21.89
CA ASP A 574 -26.07 -0.95 -23.00
C ASP A 574 -24.75 -1.68 -23.32
N ALA A 575 -24.15 -1.34 -24.45
CA ALA A 575 -22.92 -1.98 -24.93
C ALA A 575 -21.75 -1.88 -23.93
N ARG A 576 -21.61 -0.76 -23.22
CA ARG A 576 -20.51 -0.53 -22.26
C ARG A 576 -20.69 -1.38 -21.01
N TYR A 577 -21.91 -1.52 -20.52
CA TYR A 577 -22.19 -2.39 -19.37
C TYR A 577 -22.00 -3.87 -19.74
N VAL A 578 -22.38 -4.26 -20.97
CA VAL A 578 -22.12 -5.62 -21.49
C VAL A 578 -20.62 -5.91 -21.53
N GLU A 579 -19.81 -4.97 -22.02
CA GLU A 579 -18.34 -5.07 -22.04
C GLU A 579 -17.75 -5.32 -20.65
N LEU A 580 -18.22 -4.57 -19.65
CA LEU A 580 -17.67 -4.63 -18.30
C LEU A 580 -18.08 -5.90 -17.53
N TYR A 581 -19.32 -6.38 -17.70
CA TYR A 581 -19.91 -7.32 -16.74
C TYR A 581 -20.46 -8.61 -17.34
N ALA A 582 -20.86 -8.64 -18.61
CA ALA A 582 -21.69 -9.73 -19.10
C ALA A 582 -20.93 -11.07 -19.22
N ARG A 583 -19.62 -11.01 -19.46
CA ARG A 583 -18.72 -12.18 -19.37
C ARG A 583 -18.76 -12.85 -18.00
N TRP A 584 -18.70 -12.04 -16.94
CA TRP A 584 -18.68 -12.55 -15.57
C TRP A 584 -20.03 -13.12 -15.15
N LEU A 585 -21.13 -12.46 -15.54
CA LEU A 585 -22.47 -12.99 -15.36
C LEU A 585 -22.61 -14.38 -16.00
N ALA A 586 -22.26 -14.50 -17.29
CA ALA A 586 -22.37 -15.75 -18.03
C ALA A 586 -21.54 -16.87 -17.39
N LEU A 587 -20.26 -16.62 -17.12
CA LEU A 587 -19.36 -17.61 -16.51
C LEU A 587 -19.79 -18.01 -15.10
N SER A 588 -20.32 -17.06 -14.31
CA SER A 588 -20.82 -17.33 -12.96
C SER A 588 -22.03 -18.26 -13.00
N VAL A 589 -23.05 -17.94 -13.81
CA VAL A 589 -24.24 -18.79 -13.96
C VAL A 589 -23.84 -20.17 -14.48
N ILE A 590 -22.99 -20.22 -15.50
CA ILE A 590 -22.49 -21.47 -16.10
C ILE A 590 -21.81 -22.38 -15.07
N LYS A 591 -21.04 -21.79 -14.17
CA LYS A 591 -20.28 -22.53 -13.16
C LYS A 591 -21.13 -22.97 -11.97
N HIS A 592 -22.11 -22.16 -11.57
CA HIS A 592 -22.75 -22.30 -10.25
C HIS A 592 -24.21 -22.75 -10.31
N SER A 593 -24.88 -22.66 -11.46
CA SER A 593 -26.27 -23.10 -11.55
C SER A 593 -26.35 -24.63 -11.52
N ASP A 594 -27.17 -25.14 -10.60
CA ASP A 594 -27.47 -26.56 -10.37
C ASP A 594 -28.78 -27.01 -11.04
N VAL A 595 -29.46 -26.10 -11.73
CA VAL A 595 -30.66 -26.35 -12.53
C VAL A 595 -30.34 -26.11 -14.00
N PRO A 596 -30.87 -26.88 -14.96
CA PRO A 596 -30.72 -26.57 -16.38
C PRO A 596 -31.21 -25.14 -16.69
N PHE A 597 -30.42 -24.36 -17.43
CA PHE A 597 -30.66 -22.94 -17.63
C PHE A 597 -30.29 -22.46 -19.04
N LEU A 598 -30.74 -21.24 -19.36
CA LEU A 598 -30.24 -20.41 -20.45
C LEU A 598 -29.80 -19.06 -19.90
N VAL A 599 -28.72 -18.49 -20.41
CA VAL A 599 -28.32 -17.09 -20.14
C VAL A 599 -28.63 -16.27 -21.38
N VAL A 600 -29.36 -15.18 -21.22
CA VAL A 600 -29.72 -14.25 -22.30
C VAL A 600 -29.15 -12.87 -21.97
N ILE A 601 -28.23 -12.40 -22.79
CA ILE A 601 -27.69 -11.04 -22.75
C ILE A 601 -28.38 -10.21 -23.83
N HIS A 602 -29.22 -9.27 -23.41
CA HIS A 602 -29.87 -8.30 -24.27
C HIS A 602 -29.03 -7.02 -24.35
N VAL A 603 -28.58 -6.67 -25.55
CA VAL A 603 -27.82 -5.45 -25.83
C VAL A 603 -28.82 -4.39 -26.31
N ILE A 604 -29.05 -3.37 -25.49
CA ILE A 604 -29.95 -2.26 -25.82
C ILE A 604 -29.35 -1.48 -27.00
N GLY A 605 -30.13 -1.30 -28.07
CA GLY A 605 -29.67 -0.74 -29.35
C GLY A 605 -28.66 -1.63 -30.09
N GLY A 606 -28.71 -2.93 -29.83
CA GLY A 606 -27.71 -3.91 -30.26
C GLY A 606 -28.15 -4.85 -31.38
N ALA A 607 -29.35 -4.70 -31.96
CA ALA A 607 -29.89 -5.64 -32.94
C ALA A 607 -28.93 -5.97 -34.10
N GLU A 608 -28.21 -4.97 -34.63
CA GLU A 608 -27.24 -5.17 -35.72
C GLU A 608 -25.81 -5.50 -35.25
N ARG A 609 -25.57 -5.56 -33.94
CA ARG A 609 -24.23 -5.68 -33.31
C ARG A 609 -24.08 -6.89 -32.40
N LEU A 610 -24.92 -7.92 -32.57
CA LEU A 610 -24.86 -9.13 -31.75
C LEU A 610 -23.51 -9.86 -31.87
N ALA A 611 -22.91 -9.88 -33.07
CA ALA A 611 -21.59 -10.47 -33.29
C ALA A 611 -20.49 -9.75 -32.50
N ASP A 612 -20.52 -8.41 -32.47
CA ASP A 612 -19.57 -7.59 -31.71
C ASP A 612 -19.75 -7.80 -30.20
N ALA A 613 -21.00 -7.89 -29.73
CA ALA A 613 -21.31 -8.19 -28.33
C ALA A 613 -20.83 -9.60 -27.93
N ALA A 614 -21.06 -10.60 -28.77
CA ALA A 614 -20.59 -11.96 -28.55
C ALA A 614 -19.05 -12.04 -28.54
N ALA A 615 -18.38 -11.33 -29.46
CA ALA A 615 -16.92 -11.24 -29.50
C ALA A 615 -16.36 -10.55 -28.25
N THR A 616 -16.99 -9.46 -27.81
CA THR A 616 -16.64 -8.71 -26.58
C THR A 616 -16.75 -9.62 -25.35
N VAL A 617 -17.85 -10.37 -25.22
CA VAL A 617 -18.06 -11.27 -24.08
C VAL A 617 -17.14 -12.49 -24.15
N GLY A 618 -16.89 -13.02 -25.35
CA GLY A 618 -15.87 -14.04 -25.61
C GLY A 618 -16.09 -15.36 -24.89
N VAL A 619 -17.35 -15.77 -24.69
CA VAL A 619 -17.74 -17.04 -24.06
C VAL A 619 -18.37 -17.95 -25.10
N ASN A 620 -17.64 -19.01 -25.46
CA ASN A 620 -18.10 -20.03 -26.40
C ASN A 620 -18.88 -21.13 -25.67
N ASP A 621 -20.16 -20.87 -25.39
CA ASP A 621 -21.07 -21.84 -24.76
C ASP A 621 -22.48 -21.73 -25.36
N PRO A 622 -23.09 -22.83 -25.82
CA PRO A 622 -24.42 -22.81 -26.44
C PRO A 622 -25.54 -22.43 -25.46
N ARG A 623 -25.31 -22.46 -24.14
CA ARG A 623 -26.28 -22.01 -23.14
C ARG A 623 -26.34 -20.49 -23.00
N LEU A 624 -25.38 -19.78 -23.61
CA LEU A 624 -25.37 -18.33 -23.67
C LEU A 624 -25.99 -17.86 -24.99
N VAL A 625 -26.86 -16.86 -24.91
CA VAL A 625 -27.56 -16.27 -26.05
C VAL A 625 -27.47 -14.75 -25.97
N PHE A 626 -27.17 -14.12 -27.09
CA PHE A 626 -27.18 -12.67 -27.27
C PHE A 626 -28.40 -12.26 -28.07
N THR A 627 -29.00 -11.16 -27.67
CA THR A 627 -30.12 -10.55 -28.38
C THR A 627 -30.07 -9.03 -28.25
N GLY A 628 -30.88 -8.30 -28.99
CA GLY A 628 -30.87 -6.85 -28.97
C GLY A 628 -32.05 -6.25 -29.71
N ASP A 629 -32.38 -5.02 -29.34
CA ASP A 629 -33.48 -4.25 -29.91
C ASP A 629 -32.96 -3.15 -30.87
N ALA A 630 -33.91 -2.44 -31.49
CA ALA A 630 -33.65 -1.33 -32.39
C ALA A 630 -33.56 0.03 -31.67
N PHE A 631 -33.38 0.06 -30.35
CA PHE A 631 -33.34 1.30 -29.57
C PHE A 631 -32.16 2.18 -29.96
N ASP A 632 -32.44 3.37 -30.51
CA ASP A 632 -31.41 4.35 -30.86
C ASP A 632 -31.06 5.23 -29.65
N ALA A 633 -30.21 4.70 -28.77
CA ALA A 633 -29.73 5.44 -27.60
C ALA A 633 -29.11 6.82 -27.96
N PRO A 634 -28.31 6.96 -29.04
CA PRO A 634 -27.84 8.27 -29.52
C PRO A 634 -28.93 9.29 -29.87
N ALA A 635 -30.14 8.87 -30.24
CA ALA A 635 -31.26 9.78 -30.53
C ALA A 635 -31.91 10.35 -29.26
N ILE A 636 -31.62 9.80 -28.08
CA ILE A 636 -32.10 10.32 -26.80
C ILE A 636 -31.23 11.52 -26.40
N THR A 637 -31.72 12.73 -26.68
CA THR A 637 -31.14 13.94 -26.10
C THR A 637 -31.70 14.14 -24.69
N THR A 638 -30.89 13.88 -23.66
CA THR A 638 -31.18 14.36 -22.30
C THR A 638 -31.13 15.88 -22.31
N ARG A 639 -32.21 16.54 -21.90
CA ARG A 639 -32.26 18.01 -21.76
C ARG A 639 -31.48 18.49 -20.55
#